data_AF-A0A9W9PNU2-F1
#
_entry.id   AF-A0A9W9PNU2-F1
#
_cell.length_a   1.000
_cell.length_b   1.000
_cell.length_c   1.000
_cell.angle_alpha   90.00
_cell.angle_beta   90.00
_cell.angle_gamma   90.00
#
_symmetry.space_group_name_H-M   'P 1'
#
loop_
_entity.id
_entity.type
_entity.pdbx_description
1 polymer ?
#
loop_
_entity_poly.entity_id
_entity_poly.type
_entity_poly.pdbx_seq_one_letter_code
_entity_poly.pdbx_strand_id
1 'polypeptide(L)'
;MKFAKLFSVFSLATLAVAVPTNENSGKEKDIPWGAFPVSSTPAVPIPIATPTPTPTPTSTDVEHLGRAVIVNRCKVPIYIWSVGSIIRPQATILPYGRFFETYRHDKETGGIALKISTVHDGLYSSSPMTIFAYNLAGGSVWYDLSDVFGDPFAGHPVTLQPAEPQILWQDGIPPSGSMVRVRDASGDLVLTVSIRVAPSAANRALNLLRTVQFTHPPSCPCHRNPGYHNTNTPSLMTHVKRHLATPVDPTREKEYAFEMAASSIRFGPGCTKEVGMDFANMGAKRVCIVTDSNVAKLDAMKQAVEGLTREGIEFTIFDKAIAFAKPYKPDAFLAVGGGSVIDTAKLMNLYNCYPEADFLDFARAGPSTRNYSPLVAVPTTAGTGSETTGTAIFDLVSKKAKTGIAHRNLKPTLGICDPLNTRTMPSAVHAASGLDVLCHSLESWTAIPYHERTPRPTNPINRPAYQGANPISDIFSLEALRSTVKYLPRAVRDPEDHEAQSNMLLAATLAGVGFGNAGVHLCHGMSYPISSQNPGYKHKGYQVDHPIIPHGVSVAVTAPAVFRFTGASNPDRHLAAAEAFGVDISTVKRESAGEVLGEAIAQFLAKLGDQPRGLKDLGFKSSDLEGLVEGTIPQQRVLMLAPNLSGELEAERGELRKLLEESLDY
;
A
#
# COMPACT_ATOMS: atom_id res chain seq x y z
N MET A 1 -15.71 8.90 35.49
CA MET A 1 -15.71 10.38 35.35
C MET A 1 -14.50 11.00 34.65
N LYS A 2 -13.35 10.30 34.46
CA LYS A 2 -12.18 10.87 33.75
C LYS A 2 -12.26 10.78 32.20
N PHE A 3 -13.10 9.89 31.67
CA PHE A 3 -13.27 9.64 30.23
C PHE A 3 -13.84 10.84 29.44
N ALA A 4 -14.76 11.61 30.04
CA ALA A 4 -15.41 12.75 29.37
C ALA A 4 -14.53 14.01 29.24
N LYS A 5 -13.46 14.13 30.06
CA LYS A 5 -12.59 15.32 30.05
C LYS A 5 -11.42 15.24 29.06
N LEU A 6 -11.08 14.06 28.56
CA LEU A 6 -10.03 13.89 27.54
C LEU A 6 -10.55 14.07 26.11
N PHE A 7 -11.86 13.92 25.90
CA PHE A 7 -12.48 13.83 24.57
C PHE A 7 -13.32 15.07 24.18
N SER A 8 -13.24 16.18 24.91
CA SER A 8 -13.79 17.43 24.37
C SER A 8 -12.92 17.86 23.19
N VAL A 9 -13.45 17.69 21.98
CA VAL A 9 -12.88 18.12 20.69
C VAL A 9 -11.87 17.13 20.08
N PHE A 10 -12.40 16.13 19.38
CA PHE A 10 -11.74 15.66 18.15
C PHE A 10 -11.76 16.83 17.15
N SER A 11 -10.60 17.23 16.62
CA SER A 11 -10.50 18.06 15.42
C SER A 11 -10.96 17.19 14.25
N LEU A 12 -12.20 17.32 13.82
CA LEU A 12 -12.67 18.37 12.91
C LEU A 12 -12.24 18.10 11.47
N ALA A 13 -12.80 17.02 10.92
CA ALA A 13 -13.31 17.00 9.55
C ALA A 13 -14.81 16.65 9.65
N THR A 14 -15.58 17.45 10.38
CA THR A 14 -17.04 17.28 10.42
C THR A 14 -17.60 17.87 9.13
N LEU A 15 -18.11 17.00 8.26
CA LEU A 15 -18.58 17.28 6.91
C LEU A 15 -19.95 17.97 6.91
N ALA A 16 -20.11 19.12 7.56
CA ALA A 16 -21.36 19.88 7.45
C ALA A 16 -21.35 20.61 6.10
N VAL A 17 -22.17 20.13 5.16
CA VAL A 17 -22.60 20.88 3.98
C VAL A 17 -24.10 20.65 3.81
N ALA A 18 -24.87 21.71 3.96
CA ALA A 18 -26.29 21.69 3.65
C ALA A 18 -26.50 21.58 2.13
N VAL A 19 -27.35 20.65 1.70
CA VAL A 19 -27.92 20.61 0.36
C VAL A 19 -28.74 21.90 0.16
N PRO A 20 -28.59 22.65 -0.94
CA PRO A 20 -29.45 23.78 -1.21
C PRO A 20 -30.88 23.28 -1.42
N THR A 21 -31.76 23.51 -0.45
CA THR A 21 -33.20 23.42 -0.67
C THR A 21 -33.59 24.60 -1.56
N ASN A 22 -33.96 24.31 -2.80
CA ASN A 22 -34.63 25.29 -3.66
C ASN A 22 -36.00 25.58 -3.04
N GLU A 23 -36.10 26.67 -2.27
CA GLU A 23 -37.38 27.27 -1.95
C GLU A 23 -37.92 27.94 -3.22
N ASN A 24 -38.92 27.31 -3.83
CA ASN A 24 -39.95 28.07 -4.51
C ASN A 24 -41.31 27.43 -4.25
N SER A 25 -42.14 28.26 -3.62
CA SER A 25 -43.50 28.02 -3.15
C SER A 25 -44.48 27.54 -4.24
N GLY A 26 -45.39 26.63 -3.87
CA GLY A 26 -46.59 26.40 -4.70
C GLY A 26 -47.49 25.24 -4.30
N LYS A 27 -48.34 25.46 -3.28
CA LYS A 27 -49.71 24.93 -3.07
C LYS A 27 -49.98 23.40 -3.11
N GLU A 28 -50.43 22.93 -1.96
CA GLU A 28 -51.35 21.80 -1.67
C GLU A 28 -51.93 20.98 -2.85
N LYS A 29 -51.86 19.65 -2.69
CA LYS A 29 -53.04 18.79 -2.49
C LYS A 29 -52.66 17.34 -2.15
N ASP A 30 -53.24 16.84 -1.06
CA ASP A 30 -53.34 15.42 -0.72
C ASP A 30 -54.09 14.62 -1.80
N ILE A 31 -53.52 13.53 -2.30
CA ILE A 31 -54.25 12.44 -3.00
C ILE A 31 -53.59 11.08 -2.65
N PRO A 32 -54.37 10.00 -2.40
CA PRO A 32 -53.90 8.78 -1.75
C PRO A 32 -53.30 7.74 -2.73
N TRP A 33 -52.54 6.81 -2.14
CA TRP A 33 -52.04 5.59 -2.76
C TRP A 33 -53.16 4.77 -3.42
N GLY A 34 -53.02 4.48 -4.73
CA GLY A 34 -53.90 3.56 -5.44
C GLY A 34 -53.63 3.48 -6.94
N ALA A 35 -52.92 2.41 -7.34
CA ALA A 35 -53.04 1.60 -8.55
C ALA A 35 -53.09 2.23 -9.98
N PHE A 36 -52.65 1.37 -10.92
CA PHE A 36 -52.79 1.37 -12.40
C PHE A 36 -51.64 2.00 -13.22
N PRO A 37 -51.40 1.57 -14.47
CA PRO A 37 -51.63 0.26 -15.09
C PRO A 37 -50.38 -0.28 -15.83
N VAL A 38 -50.37 -1.59 -16.08
CA VAL A 38 -49.46 -2.23 -17.04
C VAL A 38 -49.86 -1.76 -18.44
N SER A 39 -49.01 -1.00 -19.14
CA SER A 39 -49.17 -0.74 -20.57
C SER A 39 -48.02 -1.39 -21.35
N SER A 40 -48.36 -2.46 -22.03
CA SER A 40 -47.56 -3.12 -23.07
C SER A 40 -47.64 -2.34 -24.38
N THR A 41 -46.51 -1.82 -24.85
CA THR A 41 -46.28 -1.56 -26.27
C THR A 41 -44.82 -1.89 -26.62
N PRO A 42 -44.56 -2.52 -27.78
CA PRO A 42 -43.32 -3.21 -28.05
C PRO A 42 -42.22 -2.26 -28.53
N ALA A 43 -41.00 -2.47 -28.04
CA ALA A 43 -39.82 -1.75 -28.50
C ALA A 43 -39.44 -2.19 -29.92
N VAL A 44 -39.16 -1.20 -30.78
CA VAL A 44 -38.58 -1.34 -32.11
C VAL A 44 -37.10 -1.75 -31.96
N PRO A 45 -36.58 -2.79 -32.65
CA PRO A 45 -35.18 -3.17 -32.54
C PRO A 45 -34.27 -2.21 -33.32
N ILE A 46 -33.22 -1.72 -32.66
CA ILE A 46 -32.08 -1.02 -33.27
C ILE A 46 -31.16 -2.10 -33.90
N PRO A 47 -30.64 -1.92 -35.13
CA PRO A 47 -29.83 -2.94 -35.78
C PRO A 47 -28.46 -3.07 -35.11
N ILE A 48 -28.16 -4.28 -34.64
CA ILE A 48 -26.83 -4.71 -34.20
C ILE A 48 -25.97 -4.85 -35.46
N ALA A 49 -24.85 -4.15 -35.53
CA ALA A 49 -23.85 -4.36 -36.57
C ALA A 49 -23.31 -5.80 -36.47
N THR A 50 -23.54 -6.59 -37.51
CA THR A 50 -22.98 -7.94 -37.68
C THR A 50 -21.46 -7.86 -37.76
N PRO A 51 -20.70 -8.63 -36.96
CA PRO A 51 -19.28 -8.82 -37.22
C PRO A 51 -19.12 -9.58 -38.55
N THR A 52 -18.28 -9.04 -39.43
CA THR A 52 -17.86 -9.67 -40.68
C THR A 52 -17.32 -11.07 -40.37
N PRO A 53 -17.73 -12.13 -41.09
CA PRO A 53 -17.22 -13.47 -40.84
C PRO A 53 -15.73 -13.52 -41.18
N THR A 54 -14.89 -13.74 -40.17
CA THR A 54 -13.51 -14.17 -40.35
C THR A 54 -13.53 -15.50 -41.13
N PRO A 55 -12.70 -15.69 -42.17
CA PRO A 55 -12.74 -16.89 -42.98
C PRO A 55 -12.49 -18.12 -42.12
N THR A 56 -13.41 -19.09 -42.18
CA THR A 56 -13.22 -20.43 -41.65
C THR A 56 -12.02 -21.07 -42.35
N PRO A 57 -10.97 -21.54 -41.65
CA PRO A 57 -9.92 -22.28 -42.30
C PRO A 57 -10.50 -23.60 -42.82
N THR A 58 -10.39 -23.77 -44.13
CA THR A 58 -10.61 -25.02 -44.86
C THR A 58 -9.75 -26.13 -44.26
N SER A 59 -10.34 -27.31 -44.13
CA SER A 59 -9.71 -28.54 -43.67
C SER A 59 -8.70 -29.07 -44.69
N THR A 60 -7.44 -28.63 -44.60
CA THR A 60 -6.27 -29.32 -45.13
C THR A 60 -5.05 -28.78 -44.39
N ASP A 61 -4.25 -29.68 -43.83
CA ASP A 61 -3.02 -29.48 -43.03
C ASP A 61 -3.21 -29.59 -41.50
N VAL A 62 -3.55 -30.80 -41.02
CA VAL A 62 -3.16 -31.20 -39.65
C VAL A 62 -1.68 -31.55 -39.71
N GLU A 63 -0.83 -30.53 -39.71
CA GLU A 63 0.58 -30.67 -39.36
C GLU A 63 0.67 -31.26 -37.94
N HIS A 64 1.62 -32.18 -37.72
CA HIS A 64 1.82 -32.81 -36.42
C HIS A 64 2.09 -31.75 -35.34
N LEU A 65 1.11 -31.48 -34.49
CA LEU A 65 1.27 -30.53 -33.38
C LEU A 65 2.34 -31.03 -32.40
N GLY A 66 3.21 -30.11 -32.00
CA GLY A 66 4.20 -30.29 -30.95
C GLY A 66 3.58 -30.38 -29.55
N ARG A 67 4.46 -30.48 -28.55
CA ARG A 67 4.09 -30.69 -27.15
C ARG A 67 4.69 -29.63 -26.23
N ALA A 68 3.94 -29.29 -25.19
CA ALA A 68 4.50 -28.66 -24.00
C ALA A 68 5.10 -29.76 -23.10
N VAL A 69 6.41 -29.72 -22.89
CA VAL A 69 7.19 -30.74 -22.17
C VAL A 69 7.84 -30.11 -20.95
N ILE A 70 7.80 -30.81 -19.81
CA ILE A 70 8.41 -30.41 -18.55
C ILE A 70 9.36 -31.52 -18.12
N VAL A 71 10.63 -31.19 -17.96
CA VAL A 71 11.69 -32.11 -17.58
C VAL A 71 12.18 -31.75 -16.18
N ASN A 72 12.01 -32.69 -15.26
CA ASN A 72 12.48 -32.56 -13.88
C ASN A 72 13.92 -33.08 -13.78
N ARG A 73 14.94 -32.21 -13.72
CA ARG A 73 16.33 -32.62 -13.40
C ARG A 73 16.66 -32.49 -11.92
N CYS A 74 15.65 -32.31 -11.07
CA CYS A 74 15.77 -32.22 -9.63
C CYS A 74 15.91 -33.61 -9.00
N LYS A 75 16.41 -33.66 -7.76
CA LYS A 75 16.45 -34.90 -6.94
C LYS A 75 15.14 -35.16 -6.17
N VAL A 76 14.16 -34.28 -6.30
CA VAL A 76 12.85 -34.36 -5.64
C VAL A 76 11.73 -34.35 -6.68
N PRO A 77 10.56 -34.94 -6.39
CA PRO A 77 9.41 -34.85 -7.29
C PRO A 77 8.92 -33.40 -7.43
N ILE A 78 8.34 -33.08 -8.59
CA ILE A 78 7.58 -31.85 -8.83
C ILE A 78 6.16 -32.20 -9.25
N TYR A 79 5.21 -31.33 -8.92
CA TYR A 79 3.78 -31.55 -9.12
C TYR A 79 3.25 -30.57 -10.16
N ILE A 80 2.42 -31.06 -11.07
CA ILE A 80 1.94 -30.29 -12.21
C ILE A 80 0.43 -30.43 -12.43
N TRP A 81 -0.21 -29.33 -12.82
CA TRP A 81 -1.60 -29.28 -13.28
C TRP A 81 -1.68 -28.60 -14.64
N SER A 82 -2.46 -29.18 -15.56
CA SER A 82 -2.87 -28.51 -16.80
C SER A 82 -4.22 -27.84 -16.59
N VAL A 83 -4.25 -26.52 -16.71
CA VAL A 83 -5.38 -25.67 -16.35
C VAL A 83 -5.87 -24.90 -17.58
N GLY A 84 -7.12 -25.14 -17.98
CA GLY A 84 -7.89 -24.31 -18.92
C GLY A 84 -9.25 -23.98 -18.29
N SER A 85 -10.33 -24.08 -19.05
CA SER A 85 -11.71 -24.11 -18.51
C SER A 85 -11.92 -25.21 -17.46
N ILE A 86 -11.17 -26.31 -17.59
CA ILE A 86 -11.14 -27.44 -16.66
C ILE A 86 -9.72 -27.61 -16.11
N ILE A 87 -9.63 -27.89 -14.80
CA ILE A 87 -8.39 -28.26 -14.12
C ILE A 87 -8.22 -29.78 -14.21
N ARG A 88 -7.15 -30.25 -14.86
CA ARG A 88 -6.81 -31.69 -14.89
C ARG A 88 -6.26 -32.15 -13.53
N PRO A 89 -6.40 -33.46 -13.17
CA PRO A 89 -5.81 -34.01 -11.95
C PRO A 89 -4.30 -33.74 -11.86
N GLN A 90 -3.78 -33.64 -10.63
CA GLN A 90 -2.35 -33.48 -10.39
C GLN A 90 -1.58 -34.64 -11.03
N ALA A 91 -0.53 -34.32 -11.79
CA ALA A 91 0.48 -35.28 -12.18
C ALA A 91 1.77 -35.05 -11.38
N THR A 92 2.47 -36.14 -11.08
CA THR A 92 3.74 -36.11 -10.35
C THR A 92 4.88 -36.46 -11.29
N ILE A 93 5.84 -35.57 -11.44
CA ILE A 93 7.06 -35.81 -12.21
C ILE A 93 8.17 -36.22 -11.22
N LEU A 94 8.47 -37.52 -11.20
CA LEU A 94 9.56 -38.06 -10.37
C LEU A 94 10.92 -37.45 -10.75
N PRO A 95 11.92 -37.52 -9.84
CA PRO A 95 13.29 -37.09 -10.15
C PRO A 95 13.79 -37.65 -11.48
N TYR A 96 14.36 -36.80 -12.33
CA TYR A 96 14.85 -37.13 -13.68
C TYR A 96 13.75 -37.59 -14.67
N GLY A 97 12.49 -37.44 -14.30
CA GLY A 97 11.33 -37.74 -15.13
C GLY A 97 10.90 -36.58 -16.03
N ARG A 98 9.86 -36.81 -16.83
CA ARG A 98 9.23 -35.79 -17.67
C ARG A 98 7.70 -35.92 -17.70
N PHE A 99 7.03 -34.80 -17.88
CA PHE A 99 5.63 -34.71 -18.27
C PHE A 99 5.54 -34.07 -19.65
N PHE A 100 4.52 -34.43 -20.43
CA PHE A 100 4.20 -33.69 -21.65
C PHE A 100 2.71 -33.75 -21.95
N GLU A 101 2.21 -32.72 -22.62
CA GLU A 101 0.92 -32.78 -23.32
C GLU A 101 1.04 -32.14 -24.70
N THR A 102 0.32 -32.69 -25.68
CA THR A 102 0.18 -32.07 -27.01
C THR A 102 -0.53 -30.73 -26.87
N TYR A 103 -0.07 -29.71 -27.60
CA TYR A 103 -0.72 -28.41 -27.57
C TYR A 103 -2.21 -28.54 -27.91
N ARG A 104 -3.03 -27.81 -27.15
CA ARG A 104 -4.46 -27.72 -27.35
C ARG A 104 -4.94 -26.29 -27.15
N HIS A 105 -6.02 -25.93 -27.84
CA HIS A 105 -6.73 -24.69 -27.63
C HIS A 105 -7.89 -24.94 -26.66
N ASP A 106 -8.03 -24.09 -25.64
CA ASP A 106 -9.21 -24.05 -24.78
C ASP A 106 -10.16 -22.97 -25.28
N LYS A 107 -11.40 -23.35 -25.63
CA LYS A 107 -12.34 -22.44 -26.28
C LYS A 107 -12.88 -21.35 -25.35
N GLU A 108 -12.85 -21.56 -24.04
CA GLU A 108 -13.41 -20.62 -23.07
C GLU A 108 -12.34 -19.67 -22.54
N THR A 109 -11.17 -20.21 -22.16
CA THR A 109 -10.07 -19.40 -21.62
C THR A 109 -9.12 -18.87 -22.69
N GLY A 110 -9.22 -19.38 -23.91
CA GLY A 110 -8.33 -19.05 -25.02
C GLY A 110 -6.94 -19.70 -24.93
N GLY A 111 -6.54 -20.30 -23.81
CA GLY A 111 -5.21 -20.88 -23.62
C GLY A 111 -5.09 -21.79 -22.40
N ILE A 112 -3.96 -22.47 -22.27
CA ILE A 112 -3.65 -23.43 -21.20
C ILE A 112 -2.50 -22.91 -20.34
N ALA A 113 -2.63 -23.10 -19.02
CA ALA A 113 -1.56 -22.86 -18.05
C ALA A 113 -1.12 -24.18 -17.41
N LEU A 114 0.14 -24.54 -17.62
CA LEU A 114 0.81 -25.62 -16.89
C LEU A 114 1.37 -25.05 -15.58
N LYS A 115 0.72 -25.36 -14.47
CA LYS A 115 1.11 -24.87 -13.14
C LYS A 115 2.00 -25.90 -12.45
N ILE A 116 3.21 -25.49 -12.05
CA ILE A 116 4.27 -26.39 -11.59
C ILE A 116 4.71 -25.97 -10.19
N SER A 117 4.68 -26.89 -9.23
CA SER A 117 5.10 -26.64 -7.85
C SER A 117 6.03 -27.73 -7.31
N THR A 118 6.82 -27.40 -6.30
CA THR A 118 7.56 -28.37 -5.47
C THR A 118 6.72 -28.90 -4.30
N VAL A 119 5.51 -28.35 -4.09
CA VAL A 119 4.59 -28.71 -3.00
C VAL A 119 3.45 -29.58 -3.53
N HIS A 120 3.21 -30.71 -2.87
CA HIS A 120 2.06 -31.58 -3.17
C HIS A 120 0.75 -30.82 -2.91
N ASP A 121 -0.21 -30.89 -3.82
CA ASP A 121 -1.45 -30.10 -3.79
C ASP A 121 -1.22 -28.57 -3.76
N GLY A 122 -0.04 -28.13 -4.23
CA GLY A 122 0.37 -26.72 -4.29
C GLY A 122 -0.64 -25.78 -4.96
N LEU A 123 -1.40 -26.28 -5.94
CA LEU A 123 -2.45 -25.52 -6.63
C LEU A 123 -3.52 -24.97 -5.69
N TYR A 124 -3.86 -25.71 -4.63
CA TYR A 124 -4.96 -25.39 -3.71
C TYR A 124 -4.49 -24.81 -2.38
N SER A 125 -3.18 -24.69 -2.18
CA SER A 125 -2.57 -24.23 -0.92
C SER A 125 -1.85 -22.88 -1.04
N SER A 126 -2.03 -22.16 -2.16
CA SER A 126 -1.31 -20.92 -2.47
C SER A 126 0.21 -21.08 -2.38
N SER A 127 0.73 -22.26 -2.75
CA SER A 127 2.17 -22.53 -2.76
C SER A 127 2.86 -21.87 -3.96
N PRO A 128 4.16 -21.53 -3.86
CA PRO A 128 4.96 -21.05 -4.99
C PRO A 128 4.80 -21.94 -6.23
N MET A 129 4.57 -21.31 -7.38
CA MET A 129 4.30 -22.01 -8.65
C MET A 129 4.93 -21.29 -9.84
N THR A 130 5.57 -22.07 -10.71
CA THR A 130 5.96 -21.63 -12.06
C THR A 130 4.84 -21.98 -13.03
N ILE A 131 4.43 -21.01 -13.83
CA ILE A 131 3.35 -21.07 -14.80
C ILE A 131 3.96 -21.05 -16.19
N PHE A 132 3.85 -22.17 -16.90
CA PHE A 132 4.13 -22.23 -18.33
C PHE A 132 2.80 -22.13 -19.07
N ALA A 133 2.47 -20.92 -19.55
CA ALA A 133 1.25 -20.63 -20.25
C ALA A 133 1.45 -20.71 -21.77
N TYR A 134 0.47 -21.26 -22.49
CA TYR A 134 0.48 -21.27 -23.95
C TYR A 134 -0.94 -21.15 -24.56
N ASN A 135 -1.04 -20.54 -25.74
CA ASN A 135 -2.24 -20.41 -26.55
C ASN A 135 -1.93 -20.88 -27.98
N LEU A 136 -2.68 -21.89 -28.45
CA LEU A 136 -2.63 -22.38 -29.83
C LEU A 136 -3.66 -21.63 -30.68
N ALA A 137 -3.18 -20.81 -31.63
CA ALA A 137 -4.02 -20.06 -32.55
C ALA A 137 -3.34 -19.92 -33.92
N GLY A 138 -4.07 -20.22 -35.00
CA GLY A 138 -3.60 -20.02 -36.38
C GLY A 138 -2.32 -20.77 -36.73
N GLY A 139 -2.16 -22.03 -36.29
CA GLY A 139 -0.95 -22.83 -36.51
C GLY A 139 0.27 -22.39 -35.69
N SER A 140 0.12 -21.39 -34.82
CA SER A 140 1.19 -20.88 -33.94
C SER A 140 0.85 -21.11 -32.47
N VAL A 141 1.90 -21.26 -31.66
CA VAL A 141 1.83 -21.30 -30.20
C VAL A 141 2.41 -20.02 -29.63
N TRP A 142 1.57 -19.25 -28.97
CA TRP A 142 1.95 -18.12 -28.14
C TRP A 142 2.22 -18.63 -26.74
N TYR A 143 3.32 -18.24 -26.10
CA TYR A 143 3.69 -18.78 -24.81
C TYR A 143 4.42 -17.77 -23.93
N ASP A 144 4.33 -17.96 -22.62
CA ASP A 144 5.02 -17.18 -21.60
C ASP A 144 5.36 -18.06 -20.38
N LEU A 145 6.35 -17.61 -19.60
CA LEU A 145 6.75 -18.24 -18.35
C LEU A 145 6.71 -17.19 -17.24
N SER A 146 6.06 -17.49 -16.12
CA SER A 146 5.96 -16.59 -14.96
C SER A 146 5.89 -17.37 -13.65
N ASP A 147 6.12 -16.71 -12.51
CA ASP A 147 5.91 -17.29 -11.19
C ASP A 147 4.73 -16.61 -10.46
N VAL A 148 3.99 -17.38 -9.66
CA VAL A 148 2.85 -16.94 -8.85
C VAL A 148 2.98 -17.51 -7.44
N PHE A 149 2.63 -16.71 -6.42
CA PHE A 149 2.77 -17.03 -5.00
C PHE A 149 4.21 -17.27 -4.52
N GLY A 150 5.22 -16.84 -5.28
CA GLY A 150 6.65 -16.95 -5.00
C GLY A 150 7.39 -17.80 -6.05
N ASP A 151 8.70 -17.94 -5.87
CA ASP A 151 9.58 -18.60 -6.85
C ASP A 151 9.91 -20.05 -6.41
N PRO A 152 9.20 -21.09 -6.90
CA PRO A 152 9.39 -22.47 -6.41
C PRO A 152 10.77 -23.06 -6.72
N PHE A 153 11.50 -22.44 -7.64
CA PHE A 153 12.82 -22.88 -8.09
C PHE A 153 13.92 -21.84 -7.82
N ALA A 154 13.72 -20.89 -6.88
CA ALA A 154 14.78 -19.96 -6.49
C ALA A 154 16.10 -20.68 -6.14
N GLY A 155 17.20 -20.23 -6.73
CA GLY A 155 18.53 -20.84 -6.67
C GLY A 155 18.78 -21.97 -7.68
N HIS A 156 17.85 -22.24 -8.60
CA HIS A 156 17.90 -23.37 -9.53
C HIS A 156 17.57 -22.95 -10.97
N PRO A 157 18.44 -23.21 -11.97
CA PRO A 157 18.18 -22.80 -13.33
C PRO A 157 16.87 -23.36 -13.90
N VAL A 158 16.08 -22.49 -14.49
CA VAL A 158 14.87 -22.82 -15.27
C VAL A 158 15.11 -22.40 -16.72
N THR A 159 14.96 -23.32 -17.66
CA THR A 159 15.17 -23.05 -19.09
C THR A 159 13.99 -23.51 -19.93
N LEU A 160 13.56 -22.69 -20.90
CA LEU A 160 12.57 -23.07 -21.91
C LEU A 160 13.24 -23.05 -23.30
N GLN A 161 13.19 -24.19 -24.00
CA GLN A 161 13.79 -24.35 -25.33
C GLN A 161 12.91 -25.16 -26.29
N PRO A 162 12.99 -24.93 -27.62
CA PRO A 162 13.65 -23.81 -28.25
C PRO A 162 12.83 -22.52 -28.05
N ALA A 163 13.51 -21.45 -27.68
CA ALA A 163 12.94 -20.11 -27.57
C ALA A 163 13.99 -19.12 -28.12
N GLU A 164 13.55 -18.12 -28.88
CA GLU A 164 14.44 -17.08 -29.44
C GLU A 164 13.94 -15.69 -29.02
N PRO A 165 14.74 -14.92 -28.24
CA PRO A 165 15.97 -15.33 -27.54
C PRO A 165 15.67 -16.45 -26.53
N GLN A 166 16.66 -17.18 -25.99
CA GLN A 166 16.39 -18.26 -25.03
C GLN A 166 15.71 -17.74 -23.74
N ILE A 167 14.71 -18.45 -23.17
CA ILE A 167 14.33 -18.20 -21.75
C ILE A 167 15.29 -18.98 -20.86
N LEU A 168 16.07 -18.26 -20.08
CA LEU A 168 16.96 -18.78 -19.05
C LEU A 168 16.81 -17.92 -17.80
N TRP A 169 16.20 -18.49 -16.77
CA TRP A 169 16.23 -17.92 -15.43
C TRP A 169 17.38 -18.58 -14.68
N GLN A 170 18.54 -17.91 -14.66
CA GLN A 170 19.79 -18.47 -14.14
C GLN A 170 19.65 -18.93 -12.69
N ASP A 171 18.93 -18.16 -11.88
CA ASP A 171 18.66 -18.43 -10.46
C ASP A 171 17.23 -18.92 -10.22
N GLY A 172 16.50 -19.32 -11.27
CA GLY A 172 15.12 -19.81 -11.16
C GLY A 172 14.11 -18.77 -10.71
N ILE A 173 14.44 -17.49 -10.87
CA ILE A 173 13.58 -16.33 -10.60
C ILE A 173 13.32 -15.62 -11.94
N PRO A 174 12.06 -15.34 -12.31
CA PRO A 174 11.73 -14.64 -13.54
C PRO A 174 12.28 -13.19 -13.54
N PRO A 175 12.70 -12.66 -14.69
CA PRO A 175 12.91 -11.22 -14.84
C PRO A 175 11.59 -10.45 -14.72
N SER A 176 11.64 -9.18 -14.35
CA SER A 176 10.42 -8.35 -14.26
C SER A 176 9.79 -8.11 -15.63
N GLY A 177 8.47 -8.34 -15.73
CA GLY A 177 7.68 -8.15 -16.95
C GLY A 177 7.34 -9.47 -17.67
N SER A 178 6.16 -9.53 -18.30
CA SER A 178 5.75 -10.68 -19.13
C SER A 178 6.50 -10.66 -20.45
N MET A 179 6.96 -11.84 -20.90
CA MET A 179 7.73 -12.00 -22.13
C MET A 179 7.02 -12.98 -23.06
N VAL A 180 5.82 -12.60 -23.52
CA VAL A 180 5.06 -13.39 -24.49
C VAL A 180 5.88 -13.57 -25.78
N ARG A 181 5.99 -14.81 -26.22
CA ARG A 181 6.68 -15.21 -27.46
C ARG A 181 5.78 -16.06 -28.31
N VAL A 182 6.09 -16.13 -29.60
CA VAL A 182 5.33 -16.91 -30.57
C VAL A 182 6.27 -17.80 -31.37
N ARG A 183 5.77 -18.98 -31.75
CA ARG A 183 6.46 -19.90 -32.65
C ARG A 183 5.46 -20.77 -33.40
N ASP A 184 5.94 -21.44 -34.44
CA ASP A 184 5.19 -22.48 -35.12
C ASP A 184 4.80 -23.64 -34.19
N ALA A 185 3.60 -24.20 -34.37
CA ALA A 185 3.02 -25.19 -33.49
C ALA A 185 3.52 -26.62 -33.72
N SER A 186 4.33 -26.90 -34.74
CA SER A 186 4.82 -28.26 -35.05
C SER A 186 5.90 -28.78 -34.09
N GLY A 187 6.56 -27.89 -33.33
CA GLY A 187 7.70 -28.23 -32.49
C GLY A 187 7.44 -28.21 -30.98
N ASP A 188 8.08 -29.12 -30.25
CA ASP A 188 8.01 -29.19 -28.79
C ASP A 188 8.64 -27.96 -28.12
N LEU A 189 8.03 -27.45 -27.05
CA LEU A 189 8.64 -26.54 -26.07
C LEU A 189 8.97 -27.34 -24.82
N VAL A 190 10.24 -27.32 -24.41
CA VAL A 190 10.78 -28.10 -23.31
C VAL A 190 11.24 -27.17 -22.19
N LEU A 191 10.47 -27.14 -21.11
CA LEU A 191 10.84 -26.51 -19.85
C LEU A 191 11.69 -27.48 -19.03
N THR A 192 12.92 -27.12 -18.71
CA THR A 192 13.81 -27.93 -17.86
C THR A 192 14.08 -27.19 -16.55
N VAL A 193 13.81 -27.87 -15.43
CA VAL A 193 14.14 -27.38 -14.09
C VAL A 193 15.31 -28.19 -13.52
N SER A 194 16.36 -27.53 -13.01
CA SER A 194 17.59 -28.19 -12.55
C SER A 194 17.99 -27.77 -11.14
N ILE A 195 17.90 -28.66 -10.16
CA ILE A 195 18.41 -28.38 -8.80
C ILE A 195 19.93 -28.55 -8.73
N ARG A 196 20.65 -27.50 -8.36
CA ARG A 196 21.99 -27.61 -7.76
C ARG A 196 21.83 -28.12 -6.34
N VAL A 197 22.25 -29.34 -6.06
CA VAL A 197 22.37 -29.81 -4.67
C VAL A 197 23.47 -28.99 -4.01
N ALA A 198 23.14 -28.24 -2.96
CA ALA A 198 24.12 -27.55 -2.14
C ALA A 198 25.19 -28.56 -1.66
N PRO A 199 26.50 -28.23 -1.74
CA PRO A 199 27.52 -29.14 -1.26
C PRO A 199 27.30 -29.38 0.24
N SER A 200 27.37 -30.65 0.65
CA SER A 200 27.35 -31.02 2.07
C SER A 200 28.46 -30.28 2.82
N ALA A 201 28.32 -30.14 4.14
CA ALA A 201 29.35 -29.50 4.97
C ALA A 201 30.76 -30.08 4.73
N ALA A 202 30.85 -31.38 4.41
CA ALA A 202 32.09 -32.05 4.04
C ALA A 202 32.70 -31.52 2.72
N ASN A 203 31.88 -31.24 1.70
CA ASN A 203 32.35 -30.65 0.43
C ASN A 203 32.71 -29.16 0.57
N ARG A 204 32.06 -28.41 1.47
CA ARG A 204 32.48 -27.05 1.82
C ARG A 204 33.84 -27.03 2.51
N ALA A 205 34.11 -28.00 3.39
CA ALA A 205 35.40 -28.15 4.05
C ALA A 205 36.52 -28.54 3.07
N LEU A 206 36.25 -29.48 2.14
CA LEU A 206 37.21 -29.89 1.10
C LEU A 206 37.54 -28.76 0.12
N ASN A 207 36.56 -27.93 -0.25
CA ASN A 207 36.80 -26.79 -1.12
C ASN A 207 37.57 -25.67 -0.40
N LEU A 208 37.29 -25.42 0.89
CA LEU A 208 38.10 -24.49 1.71
C LEU A 208 39.55 -24.96 1.81
N LEU A 209 39.76 -26.27 2.04
CA LEU A 209 41.10 -26.88 2.10
C LEU A 209 41.84 -26.77 0.76
N ARG A 210 41.14 -26.92 -0.36
CA ARG A 210 41.71 -26.69 -1.70
C ARG A 210 42.06 -25.22 -1.94
N THR A 211 41.24 -24.28 -1.47
CA THR A 211 41.54 -22.83 -1.58
C THR A 211 42.74 -22.43 -0.73
N VAL A 212 42.94 -23.04 0.44
CA VAL A 212 44.14 -22.85 1.28
C VAL A 212 45.39 -23.48 0.66
N GLN A 213 45.25 -24.55 -0.12
CA GLN A 213 46.38 -25.13 -0.87
C GLN A 213 46.78 -24.33 -2.12
N PHE A 214 45.93 -23.41 -2.61
CA PHE A 214 46.23 -22.55 -3.75
C PHE A 214 46.89 -21.20 -3.37
N THR A 215 47.08 -20.91 -2.07
CA THR A 215 47.76 -19.68 -1.61
C THR A 215 49.26 -19.85 -1.36
N HIS A 216 49.89 -20.95 -1.79
CA HIS A 216 51.34 -21.10 -1.82
C HIS A 216 51.87 -21.02 -3.27
N PRO A 217 52.53 -19.92 -3.67
CA PRO A 217 53.28 -19.89 -4.93
C PRO A 217 54.53 -20.79 -4.84
N PRO A 218 54.94 -21.47 -5.93
CA PRO A 218 56.19 -22.21 -5.95
C PRO A 218 57.38 -21.26 -6.12
N SER A 219 58.40 -21.48 -5.27
CA SER A 219 59.82 -21.11 -5.41
C SER A 219 60.23 -19.63 -5.49
N CYS A 220 61.01 -19.18 -4.50
CA CYS A 220 62.23 -18.42 -4.75
C CYS A 220 63.39 -18.96 -3.86
N PRO A 221 64.59 -19.20 -4.41
CA PRO A 221 65.66 -19.97 -3.81
C PRO A 221 66.78 -19.06 -3.31
N CYS A 222 66.65 -18.52 -2.11
CA CYS A 222 67.73 -17.79 -1.45
C CYS A 222 67.38 -17.65 0.02
N HIS A 223 67.92 -18.54 0.85
CA HIS A 223 68.44 -18.32 2.20
C HIS A 223 68.54 -19.69 2.89
N ARG A 224 69.76 -20.25 2.80
CA ARG A 224 70.25 -21.40 3.57
C ARG A 224 70.31 -21.05 5.06
N ASN A 225 69.80 -21.98 5.90
CA ASN A 225 70.34 -22.60 7.13
C ASN A 225 71.48 -21.90 7.94
N PRO A 226 71.82 -22.36 9.18
CA PRO A 226 71.06 -22.88 10.34
C PRO A 226 71.40 -22.10 11.65
N GLY A 227 70.65 -22.29 12.75
CA GLY A 227 71.20 -21.92 14.06
C GLY A 227 70.27 -21.98 15.28
N TYR A 228 70.42 -23.05 16.06
CA TYR A 228 70.28 -23.13 17.52
C TYR A 228 68.90 -23.18 18.22
N HIS A 229 68.52 -24.43 18.55
CA HIS A 229 68.06 -24.97 19.83
C HIS A 229 67.40 -24.05 20.88
N ASN A 230 66.15 -24.34 21.27
CA ASN A 230 65.88 -25.00 22.55
C ASN A 230 64.43 -25.55 22.70
N THR A 231 64.38 -26.84 23.02
CA THR A 231 63.44 -27.60 23.88
C THR A 231 62.11 -26.97 24.36
N ASN A 232 60.97 -27.53 23.90
CA ASN A 232 60.00 -28.31 24.70
C ASN A 232 58.62 -28.36 24.00
N THR A 233 58.19 -29.59 23.69
CA THR A 233 56.86 -29.99 23.20
C THR A 233 55.84 -30.11 24.35
N PRO A 234 54.52 -30.14 24.07
CA PRO A 234 53.64 -29.03 24.44
C PRO A 234 52.58 -29.40 25.48
N SER A 235 52.22 -28.44 26.34
CA SER A 235 50.98 -28.49 27.11
C SER A 235 49.92 -27.64 26.41
N LEU A 236 48.77 -28.25 26.13
CA LEU A 236 47.55 -27.61 25.64
C LEU A 236 47.19 -26.41 26.52
N MET A 237 47.51 -25.19 26.08
CA MET A 237 46.78 -23.95 26.39
C MET A 237 47.24 -22.86 25.44
N THR A 238 46.65 -22.79 24.26
CA THR A 238 46.70 -21.58 23.44
C THR A 238 45.28 -21.11 23.23
N HIS A 239 44.94 -20.07 24.01
CA HIS A 239 43.89 -19.12 23.72
C HIS A 239 43.82 -18.87 22.21
N VAL A 240 42.85 -19.50 21.56
CA VAL A 240 42.27 -18.95 20.34
C VAL A 240 41.65 -17.64 20.80
N LYS A 241 42.36 -16.53 20.62
CA LYS A 241 41.77 -15.21 20.53
C LYS A 241 40.79 -15.29 19.36
N ARG A 242 39.57 -15.74 19.65
CA ARG A 242 38.41 -15.36 18.85
C ARG A 242 38.50 -13.85 18.78
N HIS A 243 38.66 -13.31 17.57
CA HIS A 243 38.36 -11.92 17.32
C HIS A 243 37.00 -11.67 17.96
N LEU A 244 37.00 -10.98 19.11
CA LEU A 244 35.80 -10.39 19.65
C LEU A 244 35.34 -9.48 18.52
N ALA A 245 34.28 -9.88 17.81
CA ALA A 245 33.51 -8.94 17.04
C ALA A 245 33.26 -7.77 18.00
N THR A 246 33.69 -6.57 17.61
CA THR A 246 33.32 -5.35 18.32
C THR A 246 31.84 -5.48 18.65
N PRO A 247 31.41 -5.32 19.91
CA PRO A 247 30.00 -5.41 20.25
C PRO A 247 29.23 -4.53 19.27
N VAL A 248 28.40 -5.16 18.43
CA VAL A 248 27.55 -4.42 17.52
C VAL A 248 26.53 -3.77 18.43
N ASP A 249 26.55 -2.44 18.52
CA ASP A 249 25.56 -1.70 19.27
C ASP A 249 24.21 -1.89 18.56
N PRO A 250 23.27 -2.68 19.13
CA PRO A 250 22.00 -2.99 18.46
C PRO A 250 21.16 -1.73 18.27
N THR A 251 21.45 -0.63 18.98
CA THR A 251 20.77 0.66 18.82
C THR A 251 21.19 1.41 17.56
N ARG A 252 22.25 0.95 16.87
CA ARG A 252 22.78 1.55 15.65
C ARG A 252 22.67 0.64 14.43
N GLU A 253 22.12 -0.56 14.60
CA GLU A 253 21.92 -1.47 13.49
C GLU A 253 20.81 -0.97 12.58
N LYS A 254 21.15 -0.86 11.30
CA LYS A 254 20.20 -0.57 10.24
C LYS A 254 19.32 -1.78 9.93
N GLU A 255 18.12 -1.49 9.48
CA GLU A 255 17.19 -2.50 8.99
C GLU A 255 17.71 -3.22 7.73
N TYR A 256 17.36 -4.49 7.56
CA TYR A 256 17.64 -5.22 6.31
C TYR A 256 16.38 -5.81 5.66
N ALA A 257 15.25 -5.79 6.38
CA ALA A 257 13.99 -6.33 5.91
C ALA A 257 12.82 -5.42 6.31
N PHE A 258 11.83 -5.33 5.43
CA PHE A 258 10.55 -4.70 5.71
C PHE A 258 9.44 -5.75 5.63
N GLU A 259 8.30 -5.45 6.23
CA GLU A 259 7.14 -6.33 6.26
C GLU A 259 5.90 -5.53 5.88
N MET A 260 5.24 -5.95 4.81
CA MET A 260 3.99 -5.37 4.37
C MET A 260 2.84 -5.88 5.22
N ALA A 261 2.02 -4.96 5.71
CA ALA A 261 0.74 -5.28 6.32
C ALA A 261 -0.33 -4.34 5.76
N ALA A 262 -1.40 -4.93 5.25
CA ALA A 262 -2.56 -4.21 4.73
C ALA A 262 -3.84 -4.88 5.22
N SER A 263 -4.91 -4.10 5.35
CA SER A 263 -6.26 -4.63 5.55
C SER A 263 -6.72 -5.41 4.32
N SER A 264 -7.65 -6.33 4.47
CA SER A 264 -8.41 -6.82 3.32
C SER A 264 -9.22 -5.64 2.75
N ILE A 265 -9.25 -5.50 1.42
CA ILE A 265 -9.96 -4.42 0.74
C ILE A 265 -10.95 -5.01 -0.23
N ARG A 266 -12.19 -4.51 -0.16
CA ARG A 266 -13.21 -4.71 -1.20
C ARG A 266 -13.43 -3.37 -1.89
N PHE A 267 -13.26 -3.35 -3.21
CA PHE A 267 -13.50 -2.16 -4.02
C PHE A 267 -14.60 -2.46 -5.04
N GLY A 268 -15.57 -1.56 -5.18
CA GLY A 268 -16.56 -1.67 -6.24
C GLY A 268 -17.85 -0.90 -5.95
N PRO A 269 -18.56 -0.41 -6.97
CA PRO A 269 -19.80 0.34 -6.78
C PRO A 269 -20.88 -0.53 -6.14
N GLY A 270 -21.42 -0.07 -5.00
CA GLY A 270 -22.50 -0.74 -4.27
C GLY A 270 -22.05 -1.84 -3.30
N CYS A 271 -20.75 -2.06 -3.11
CA CYS A 271 -20.23 -3.11 -2.24
C CYS A 271 -20.51 -2.86 -0.74
N THR A 272 -20.92 -1.64 -0.35
CA THR A 272 -21.41 -1.33 1.01
C THR A 272 -22.60 -2.20 1.42
N LYS A 273 -23.42 -2.65 0.46
CA LYS A 273 -24.60 -3.50 0.69
C LYS A 273 -24.28 -4.86 1.32
N GLU A 274 -23.03 -5.31 1.22
CA GLU A 274 -22.58 -6.60 1.72
C GLU A 274 -22.22 -6.58 3.21
N VAL A 275 -22.11 -5.39 3.82
CA VAL A 275 -21.57 -5.22 5.18
C VAL A 275 -22.30 -6.05 6.24
N GLY A 276 -23.62 -6.22 6.12
CA GLY A 276 -24.38 -7.07 7.03
C GLY A 276 -23.94 -8.53 6.99
N MET A 277 -23.73 -9.05 5.77
CA MET A 277 -23.30 -10.43 5.56
C MET A 277 -21.85 -10.62 6.02
N ASP A 278 -21.01 -9.60 5.88
CA ASP A 278 -19.65 -9.62 6.43
C ASP A 278 -19.66 -9.81 7.95
N PHE A 279 -20.48 -9.04 8.67
CA PHE A 279 -20.62 -9.19 10.12
C PHE A 279 -21.24 -10.54 10.53
N ALA A 280 -22.23 -11.04 9.78
CA ALA A 280 -22.79 -12.36 9.98
C ALA A 280 -21.73 -13.46 9.85
N ASN A 281 -20.90 -13.39 8.80
CA ASN A 281 -19.79 -14.33 8.56
C ASN A 281 -18.69 -14.23 9.62
N MET A 282 -18.47 -13.04 10.19
CA MET A 282 -17.55 -12.84 11.33
C MET A 282 -18.14 -13.35 12.66
N GLY A 283 -19.41 -13.78 12.68
CA GLY A 283 -20.12 -14.20 13.89
C GLY A 283 -20.39 -13.07 14.88
N ALA A 284 -20.38 -11.81 14.40
CA ALA A 284 -20.65 -10.64 15.22
C ALA A 284 -22.12 -10.62 15.66
N LYS A 285 -22.37 -10.24 16.91
CA LYS A 285 -23.73 -10.15 17.45
C LYS A 285 -24.12 -8.73 17.80
N ARG A 286 -23.17 -7.89 18.23
CA ARG A 286 -23.40 -6.51 18.67
C ARG A 286 -22.38 -5.57 18.03
N VAL A 287 -22.80 -4.92 16.96
CA VAL A 287 -21.96 -4.00 16.19
C VAL A 287 -22.08 -2.57 16.74
N CYS A 288 -20.94 -1.96 17.05
CA CYS A 288 -20.86 -0.52 17.31
C CYS A 288 -20.61 0.21 16.00
N ILE A 289 -21.61 0.95 15.51
CA ILE A 289 -21.46 1.81 14.33
C ILE A 289 -20.95 3.19 14.79
N VAL A 290 -19.87 3.65 14.18
CA VAL A 290 -19.27 4.96 14.41
C VAL A 290 -19.44 5.79 13.14
N THR A 291 -20.03 6.97 13.27
CA THR A 291 -20.25 7.91 12.16
C THR A 291 -20.28 9.35 12.67
N ASP A 292 -20.46 10.33 11.77
CA ASP A 292 -20.73 11.72 12.14
C ASP A 292 -22.15 12.15 11.74
N SER A 293 -22.60 13.29 12.26
CA SER A 293 -23.98 13.78 12.07
C SER A 293 -24.38 14.07 10.63
N ASN A 294 -23.41 14.26 9.73
CA ASN A 294 -23.67 14.51 8.32
C ASN A 294 -23.71 13.19 7.55
N VAL A 295 -22.71 12.33 7.77
CA VAL A 295 -22.66 11.00 7.14
C VAL A 295 -23.83 10.12 7.58
N ALA A 296 -24.33 10.29 8.81
CA ALA A 296 -25.56 9.65 9.30
C ALA A 296 -26.79 9.86 8.41
N LYS A 297 -26.81 10.92 7.58
CA LYS A 297 -27.92 11.28 6.69
C LYS A 297 -27.69 10.84 5.24
N LEU A 298 -26.52 10.29 4.92
CA LEU A 298 -26.13 9.91 3.55
C LEU A 298 -26.53 8.47 3.23
N ASP A 299 -26.59 8.16 1.93
CA ASP A 299 -26.92 6.82 1.43
C ASP A 299 -25.94 5.75 1.93
N ALA A 300 -24.66 6.10 2.15
CA ALA A 300 -23.67 5.17 2.71
C ALA A 300 -24.13 4.57 4.06
N MET A 301 -24.65 5.41 4.96
CA MET A 301 -25.17 4.96 6.25
C MET A 301 -26.49 4.21 6.11
N LYS A 302 -27.36 4.64 5.20
CA LYS A 302 -28.60 3.91 4.88
C LYS A 302 -28.31 2.49 4.41
N GLN A 303 -27.39 2.32 3.46
CA GLN A 303 -26.98 1.01 2.95
C GLN A 303 -26.36 0.14 4.04
N ALA A 304 -25.54 0.73 4.92
CA ALA A 304 -24.94 0.00 6.04
C ALA A 304 -25.99 -0.53 7.03
N VAL A 305 -26.95 0.33 7.43
CA VAL A 305 -28.04 -0.03 8.34
C VAL A 305 -28.98 -1.06 7.72
N GLU A 306 -29.35 -0.89 6.45
CA GLU A 306 -30.17 -1.86 5.70
C GLU A 306 -29.48 -3.23 5.60
N GLY A 307 -28.18 -3.24 5.35
CA GLY A 307 -27.36 -4.46 5.35
C GLY A 307 -27.42 -5.19 6.69
N LEU A 308 -27.10 -4.51 7.78
CA LEU A 308 -27.11 -5.09 9.13
C LEU A 308 -28.50 -5.58 9.54
N THR A 309 -29.55 -4.80 9.24
CA THR A 309 -30.94 -5.15 9.58
C THR A 309 -31.40 -6.40 8.84
N ARG A 310 -31.06 -6.51 7.54
CA ARG A 310 -31.41 -7.66 6.69
C ARG A 310 -30.83 -8.97 7.21
N GLU A 311 -29.61 -8.93 7.75
CA GLU A 311 -28.94 -10.11 8.33
C GLU A 311 -29.23 -10.31 9.83
N GLY A 312 -30.11 -9.50 10.42
CA GLY A 312 -30.51 -9.62 11.82
C GLY A 312 -29.40 -9.30 12.83
N ILE A 313 -28.42 -8.47 12.45
CA ILE A 313 -27.31 -8.06 13.32
C ILE A 313 -27.77 -6.94 14.25
N GLU A 314 -27.60 -7.11 15.56
CA GLU A 314 -27.88 -6.04 16.53
C GLU A 314 -26.79 -4.95 16.42
N PHE A 315 -27.19 -3.69 16.39
CA PHE A 315 -26.24 -2.58 16.32
C PHE A 315 -26.68 -1.37 17.14
N THR A 316 -25.72 -0.53 17.50
CA THR A 316 -25.96 0.80 18.08
C THR A 316 -25.08 1.82 17.38
N ILE A 317 -25.67 2.96 17.02
CA ILE A 317 -24.98 4.06 16.33
C ILE A 317 -24.47 5.06 17.36
N PHE A 318 -23.20 5.43 17.23
CA PHE A 318 -22.55 6.48 18.00
C PHE A 318 -22.07 7.57 17.03
N ASP A 319 -22.57 8.79 17.25
CA ASP A 319 -22.21 9.97 16.46
C ASP A 319 -20.91 10.65 16.97
N LYS A 320 -20.45 10.28 18.18
CA LYS A 320 -19.21 10.77 18.84
C LYS A 320 -18.65 9.74 19.82
N ALA A 321 -17.32 9.65 19.95
CA ALA A 321 -16.66 8.77 20.95
C ALA A 321 -17.02 9.12 22.41
N ILE A 322 -17.43 10.37 22.68
CA ILE A 322 -17.84 10.83 24.01
C ILE A 322 -19.06 10.06 24.53
N ALA A 323 -19.95 9.65 23.62
CA ALA A 323 -21.17 8.90 23.97
C ALA A 323 -20.91 7.40 24.14
N PHE A 324 -19.70 6.90 23.82
CA PHE A 324 -19.39 5.48 23.92
C PHE A 324 -19.48 5.01 25.38
N ALA A 325 -20.55 4.27 25.65
CA ALA A 325 -20.79 3.69 26.95
C ALA A 325 -20.07 2.33 27.00
N LYS A 326 -19.01 2.22 27.83
CA LYS A 326 -18.38 0.94 28.22
C LYS A 326 -19.39 -0.20 28.48
N PRO A 327 -20.61 0.05 29.02
CA PRO A 327 -21.65 -0.98 29.16
C PRO A 327 -22.08 -1.72 27.88
N TYR A 328 -22.01 -1.12 26.69
CA TYR A 328 -22.54 -1.74 25.46
C TYR A 328 -21.80 -3.02 25.06
N LYS A 329 -20.51 -3.13 25.40
CA LYS A 329 -19.66 -4.31 25.14
C LYS A 329 -19.83 -4.84 23.69
N PRO A 330 -19.57 -3.99 22.67
CA PRO A 330 -19.61 -4.44 21.29
C PRO A 330 -18.58 -5.55 21.05
N ASP A 331 -18.94 -6.50 20.20
CA ASP A 331 -18.02 -7.54 19.75
C ASP A 331 -17.39 -7.24 18.38
N ALA A 332 -17.93 -6.26 17.65
CA ALA A 332 -17.35 -5.73 16.43
C ALA A 332 -17.66 -4.23 16.21
N PHE A 333 -16.90 -3.59 15.33
CA PHE A 333 -17.03 -2.16 15.01
C PHE A 333 -17.24 -1.94 13.52
N LEU A 334 -18.11 -0.99 13.18
CA LEU A 334 -18.32 -0.50 11.82
C LEU A 334 -18.07 1.01 11.80
N ALA A 335 -17.08 1.47 11.04
CA ALA A 335 -16.87 2.89 10.80
C ALA A 335 -17.45 3.27 9.43
N VAL A 336 -18.33 4.27 9.38
CA VAL A 336 -18.84 4.83 8.11
C VAL A 336 -18.63 6.34 8.13
N GLY A 337 -17.64 6.80 7.37
CA GLY A 337 -17.26 8.21 7.34
C GLY A 337 -15.86 8.44 6.76
N GLY A 338 -15.35 9.66 6.93
CA GLY A 338 -13.96 9.98 6.59
C GLY A 338 -12.95 9.48 7.63
N GLY A 339 -11.68 9.85 7.46
CA GLY A 339 -10.58 9.41 8.35
C GLY A 339 -10.83 9.70 9.84
N SER A 340 -11.46 10.83 10.19
CA SER A 340 -11.79 11.14 11.60
C SER A 340 -12.73 10.11 12.22
N VAL A 341 -13.72 9.61 11.48
CA VAL A 341 -14.66 8.57 11.95
C VAL A 341 -13.94 7.23 12.10
N ILE A 342 -13.13 6.86 11.11
CA ILE A 342 -12.39 5.61 11.11
C ILE A 342 -11.36 5.57 12.24
N ASP A 343 -10.60 6.65 12.43
CA ASP A 343 -9.62 6.78 13.52
C ASP A 343 -10.31 6.75 14.88
N THR A 344 -11.48 7.39 15.01
CA THR A 344 -12.30 7.30 16.22
C THR A 344 -12.72 5.86 16.51
N ALA A 345 -13.15 5.11 15.51
CA ALA A 345 -13.53 3.70 15.66
C ALA A 345 -12.33 2.82 16.05
N LYS A 346 -11.14 3.06 15.47
CA LYS A 346 -9.89 2.38 15.87
C LYS A 346 -9.58 2.60 17.34
N LEU A 347 -9.70 3.84 17.81
CA LEU A 347 -9.47 4.17 19.23
C LEU A 347 -10.55 3.55 20.12
N MET A 348 -11.83 3.63 19.75
CA MET A 348 -12.92 3.00 20.51
C MET A 348 -12.72 1.48 20.64
N ASN A 349 -12.27 0.82 19.56
CA ASN A 349 -11.93 -0.60 19.56
C ASN A 349 -10.73 -0.90 20.47
N LEU A 350 -9.67 -0.09 20.39
CA LEU A 350 -8.53 -0.16 21.30
C LEU A 350 -8.99 -0.10 22.77
N TYR A 351 -9.81 0.87 23.15
CA TYR A 351 -10.31 0.98 24.51
C TYR A 351 -11.24 -0.17 24.93
N ASN A 352 -12.04 -0.69 24.00
CA ASN A 352 -12.90 -1.83 24.27
C ASN A 352 -12.08 -3.07 24.65
N CYS A 353 -10.94 -3.28 24.00
CA CYS A 353 -10.04 -4.42 24.27
C CYS A 353 -9.14 -4.22 25.50
N TYR A 354 -8.97 -2.97 25.95
CA TYR A 354 -8.15 -2.59 27.11
C TYR A 354 -8.90 -1.66 28.07
N PRO A 355 -9.96 -2.15 28.74
CA PRO A 355 -10.81 -1.29 29.58
C PRO A 355 -10.11 -0.69 30.80
N GLU A 356 -8.97 -1.27 31.21
CA GLU A 356 -8.16 -0.89 32.39
C GLU A 356 -7.02 0.09 32.08
N ALA A 357 -6.68 0.30 30.81
CA ALA A 357 -5.52 1.11 30.42
C ALA A 357 -5.83 2.62 30.40
N ASP A 358 -4.83 3.45 30.73
CA ASP A 358 -4.90 4.90 30.49
C ASP A 358 -4.60 5.19 29.01
N PHE A 359 -5.25 6.21 28.45
CA PHE A 359 -5.05 6.62 27.07
C PHE A 359 -3.60 6.93 26.74
N LEU A 360 -2.92 7.64 27.65
CA LEU A 360 -1.56 8.10 27.42
C LEU A 360 -0.54 6.97 27.48
N ASP A 361 -0.91 5.81 28.03
CA ASP A 361 -0.06 4.62 28.02
C ASP A 361 0.12 4.10 26.60
N PHE A 362 -0.93 4.16 25.76
CA PHE A 362 -0.85 3.75 24.35
C PHE A 362 -0.05 4.72 23.47
N ALA A 363 -0.12 6.01 23.78
CA ALA A 363 0.66 7.03 23.07
C ALA A 363 2.17 6.95 23.39
N ARG A 364 2.56 6.31 24.51
CA ARG A 364 3.95 6.25 25.00
C ARG A 364 4.62 4.88 24.83
N ALA A 365 3.87 3.79 25.04
CA ALA A 365 4.42 2.43 25.08
C ALA A 365 4.09 1.60 23.82
N GLY A 366 3.20 2.09 22.95
CA GLY A 366 2.59 1.30 21.89
C GLY A 366 1.59 0.26 22.45
N PRO A 367 0.56 -0.14 21.70
CA PRO A 367 -0.39 -1.13 22.21
C PRO A 367 0.22 -2.54 22.27
N SER A 368 -0.32 -3.37 23.17
CA SER A 368 0.16 -4.74 23.36
C SER A 368 -0.33 -5.70 22.27
N THR A 369 0.21 -6.92 22.27
CA THR A 369 -0.02 -7.99 21.28
C THR A 369 -1.43 -8.58 21.28
N ARG A 370 -2.38 -8.05 22.07
CA ARG A 370 -3.75 -8.59 22.13
C ARG A 370 -4.49 -8.33 20.81
N ASN A 371 -5.31 -9.29 20.42
CA ASN A 371 -6.21 -9.15 19.26
C ASN A 371 -7.31 -8.13 19.57
N TYR A 372 -7.61 -7.27 18.59
CA TYR A 372 -8.76 -6.37 18.64
C TYR A 372 -10.03 -7.04 18.14
N SER A 373 -11.18 -6.46 18.47
CA SER A 373 -12.44 -6.83 17.83
C SER A 373 -12.37 -6.54 16.32
N PRO A 374 -13.10 -7.27 15.46
CA PRO A 374 -13.19 -6.94 14.05
C PRO A 374 -13.65 -5.50 13.83
N LEU A 375 -12.98 -4.80 12.91
CA LEU A 375 -13.33 -3.44 12.49
C LEU A 375 -13.53 -3.43 10.98
N VAL A 376 -14.74 -3.11 10.52
CA VAL A 376 -15.02 -2.83 9.11
C VAL A 376 -15.05 -1.33 8.90
N ALA A 377 -14.32 -0.82 7.91
CA ALA A 377 -14.24 0.61 7.59
C ALA A 377 -14.82 0.89 6.20
N VAL A 378 -15.78 1.81 6.13
CA VAL A 378 -16.46 2.26 4.92
C VAL A 378 -16.11 3.75 4.71
N PRO A 379 -15.04 4.06 3.95
CA PRO A 379 -14.67 5.44 3.67
C PRO A 379 -15.76 6.18 2.88
N THR A 380 -16.09 7.39 3.33
CA THR A 380 -16.94 8.35 2.59
C THR A 380 -16.13 9.53 2.05
N THR A 381 -14.81 9.48 2.19
CA THR A 381 -13.88 10.47 1.64
C THR A 381 -12.73 9.81 0.90
N ALA A 382 -12.35 10.33 -0.26
CA ALA A 382 -11.19 9.89 -1.02
C ALA A 382 -9.94 10.67 -0.60
N GLY A 383 -9.33 10.29 0.53
CA GLY A 383 -8.16 11.00 1.08
C GLY A 383 -7.26 10.17 1.98
N THR A 384 -7.71 9.93 3.20
CA THR A 384 -6.81 9.51 4.29
C THR A 384 -6.26 8.09 4.18
N GLY A 385 -6.88 7.22 3.37
CA GLY A 385 -6.56 5.78 3.32
C GLY A 385 -6.70 5.09 4.68
N SER A 386 -7.51 5.63 5.61
CA SER A 386 -7.54 5.16 6.99
C SER A 386 -8.12 3.74 7.09
N GLU A 387 -8.90 3.32 6.09
CA GLU A 387 -9.42 1.98 5.92
C GLU A 387 -8.33 0.90 5.73
N THR A 388 -7.09 1.29 5.40
CA THR A 388 -5.97 0.37 5.14
C THR A 388 -4.86 0.43 6.20
N THR A 389 -4.84 1.48 7.03
CA THR A 389 -3.69 1.82 7.88
C THR A 389 -3.87 1.46 9.34
N GLY A 390 -2.74 1.19 10.01
CA GLY A 390 -2.69 0.95 11.46
C GLY A 390 -2.48 2.22 12.29
N THR A 391 -2.74 3.40 11.73
CA THR A 391 -2.56 4.69 12.42
C THR A 391 -3.92 5.27 12.78
N ALA A 392 -4.01 5.87 13.97
CA ALA A 392 -5.15 6.67 14.40
C ALA A 392 -4.65 8.03 14.92
N ILE A 393 -5.09 9.11 14.28
CA ILE A 393 -4.72 10.49 14.62
C ILE A 393 -5.82 11.14 15.43
N PHE A 394 -5.45 11.91 16.45
CA PHE A 394 -6.38 12.63 17.32
C PHE A 394 -5.74 13.88 17.92
N ASP A 395 -6.58 14.78 18.41
CA ASP A 395 -6.14 16.00 19.07
C ASP A 395 -6.06 15.82 20.57
N LEU A 396 -4.89 16.15 21.11
CA LEU A 396 -4.68 16.26 22.54
C LEU A 396 -4.91 17.70 22.95
N VAL A 397 -6.18 18.04 23.20
CA VAL A 397 -6.64 19.41 23.48
C VAL A 397 -5.92 20.06 24.63
N SER A 398 -5.62 19.31 25.70
CA SER A 398 -4.86 19.80 26.85
C SER A 398 -3.46 20.29 26.49
N LYS A 399 -2.90 19.82 25.36
CA LYS A 399 -1.58 20.22 24.85
C LYS A 399 -1.63 21.04 23.57
N LYS A 400 -2.82 21.37 23.05
CA LYS A 400 -3.01 22.02 21.74
C LYS A 400 -2.21 21.35 20.61
N ALA A 401 -2.10 20.03 20.68
CA ALA A 401 -1.24 19.25 19.80
C ALA A 401 -2.04 18.13 19.14
N LYS A 402 -1.86 17.98 17.83
CA LYS A 402 -2.32 16.80 17.10
C LYS A 402 -1.24 15.71 17.22
N THR A 403 -1.65 14.49 17.53
CA THR A 403 -0.75 13.34 17.69
C THR A 403 -1.44 12.06 17.24
N GLY A 404 -0.76 10.92 17.30
CA GLY A 404 -1.37 9.67 16.87
C GLY A 404 -0.73 8.42 17.45
N ILE A 405 -1.51 7.35 17.47
CA ILE A 405 -1.07 6.00 17.82
C ILE A 405 -0.93 5.22 16.51
N ALA A 406 0.21 4.56 16.31
CA ALA A 406 0.46 3.72 15.15
C ALA A 406 0.80 2.29 15.61
N HIS A 407 0.01 1.32 15.17
CA HIS A 407 0.27 -0.09 15.40
C HIS A 407 -0.42 -0.97 14.36
N ARG A 408 0.26 -2.02 13.91
CA ARG A 408 -0.27 -2.94 12.88
C ARG A 408 -1.64 -3.50 13.25
N ASN A 409 -1.87 -3.83 14.51
CA ASN A 409 -3.15 -4.40 14.93
C ASN A 409 -4.32 -3.38 14.85
N LEU A 410 -4.08 -2.05 14.79
CA LEU A 410 -5.16 -1.06 14.63
C LEU A 410 -5.76 -1.02 13.21
N LYS A 411 -5.19 -1.76 12.26
CA LYS A 411 -5.73 -1.87 10.92
C LYS A 411 -7.16 -2.41 10.96
N PRO A 412 -8.09 -1.85 10.18
CA PRO A 412 -9.38 -2.49 9.94
C PRO A 412 -9.20 -3.92 9.42
N THR A 413 -10.10 -4.81 9.81
CA THR A 413 -10.19 -6.16 9.27
C THR A 413 -10.56 -6.13 7.79
N LEU A 414 -11.50 -5.24 7.43
CA LEU A 414 -11.98 -5.04 6.06
C LEU A 414 -12.19 -3.55 5.79
N GLY A 415 -11.59 -3.04 4.72
CA GLY A 415 -11.95 -1.75 4.12
C GLY A 415 -12.91 -1.95 2.94
N ILE A 416 -14.08 -1.31 2.95
CA ILE A 416 -15.09 -1.37 1.88
C ILE A 416 -15.08 -0.04 1.11
N CYS A 417 -14.28 0.00 0.05
CA CYS A 417 -14.10 1.16 -0.80
C CYS A 417 -15.17 1.17 -1.92
N ASP A 418 -16.33 1.75 -1.60
CA ASP A 418 -17.45 1.90 -2.52
C ASP A 418 -17.44 3.31 -3.16
N PRO A 419 -17.16 3.44 -4.48
CA PRO A 419 -17.16 4.73 -5.16
C PRO A 419 -18.49 5.50 -5.07
N LEU A 420 -19.60 4.84 -4.74
CA LEU A 420 -20.88 5.54 -4.54
C LEU A 420 -20.86 6.41 -3.27
N ASN A 421 -20.06 6.05 -2.26
CA ASN A 421 -20.03 6.74 -0.97
C ASN A 421 -19.28 8.08 -0.99
N THR A 422 -18.50 8.35 -2.04
CA THR A 422 -17.72 9.59 -2.20
C THR A 422 -18.36 10.59 -3.16
N ARG A 423 -19.47 10.23 -3.83
CA ARG A 423 -20.13 11.07 -4.85
C ARG A 423 -20.70 12.37 -4.31
N THR A 424 -21.13 12.38 -3.05
CA THR A 424 -21.76 13.54 -2.42
C THR A 424 -20.73 14.48 -1.79
N MET A 425 -19.44 14.26 -2.00
CA MET A 425 -18.42 15.15 -1.45
C MET A 425 -18.48 16.52 -2.11
N PRO A 426 -18.47 17.61 -1.32
CA PRO A 426 -18.28 18.95 -1.86
C PRO A 426 -16.93 19.09 -2.57
N SER A 427 -16.85 19.96 -3.58
CA SER A 427 -15.61 20.23 -4.34
C SER A 427 -14.41 20.58 -3.43
N ALA A 428 -14.61 21.39 -2.39
CA ALA A 428 -13.55 21.72 -1.43
C ALA A 428 -13.07 20.51 -0.61
N VAL A 429 -13.95 19.54 -0.36
CA VAL A 429 -13.59 18.29 0.31
C VAL A 429 -12.83 17.37 -0.64
N HIS A 430 -13.24 17.27 -1.91
CA HIS A 430 -12.45 16.60 -2.95
C HIS A 430 -11.03 17.17 -3.03
N ALA A 431 -10.91 18.50 -3.07
CA ALA A 431 -9.61 19.17 -3.16
C ALA A 431 -8.75 18.86 -1.93
N ALA A 432 -9.25 19.15 -0.73
CA ALA A 432 -8.50 18.93 0.50
C ALA A 432 -8.16 17.45 0.73
N SER A 433 -9.08 16.52 0.48
CA SER A 433 -8.80 15.09 0.67
C SER A 433 -7.83 14.56 -0.38
N GLY A 434 -7.92 15.02 -1.63
CA GLY A 434 -6.99 14.63 -2.68
C GLY A 434 -5.58 15.19 -2.50
N LEU A 435 -5.43 16.39 -1.95
CA LEU A 435 -4.13 16.94 -1.56
C LEU A 435 -3.45 16.10 -0.48
N ASP A 436 -4.23 15.50 0.41
CA ASP A 436 -3.74 14.52 1.38
C ASP A 436 -3.17 13.28 0.65
N VAL A 437 -3.88 12.73 -0.34
CA VAL A 437 -3.38 11.62 -1.19
C VAL A 437 -2.10 12.00 -1.92
N LEU A 438 -2.02 13.23 -2.44
CA LEU A 438 -0.84 13.73 -3.14
C LEU A 438 0.39 13.68 -2.23
N CYS A 439 0.27 14.24 -1.03
CA CYS A 439 1.36 14.26 -0.07
C CYS A 439 1.66 12.88 0.52
N HIS A 440 0.66 12.05 0.80
CA HIS A 440 0.88 10.65 1.18
C HIS A 440 1.78 9.95 0.16
N SER A 441 1.43 10.07 -1.13
CA SER A 441 2.12 9.41 -2.23
C SER A 441 3.55 9.92 -2.44
N LEU A 442 3.73 11.24 -2.37
CA LEU A 442 5.05 11.85 -2.51
C LEU A 442 5.96 11.51 -1.33
N GLU A 443 5.48 11.68 -0.10
CA GLU A 443 6.30 11.46 1.10
C GLU A 443 6.64 9.98 1.31
N SER A 444 5.72 9.05 1.01
CA SER A 444 6.03 7.62 1.09
C SER A 444 7.02 7.18 0.01
N TRP A 445 6.94 7.78 -1.18
CA TRP A 445 7.87 7.55 -2.27
C TRP A 445 9.26 8.13 -1.98
N THR A 446 9.37 9.29 -1.32
CA THR A 446 10.65 9.96 -1.05
C THR A 446 11.17 9.76 0.37
N ALA A 447 10.49 9.00 1.23
CA ALA A 447 10.97 8.67 2.56
C ALA A 447 12.36 8.04 2.53
N ILE A 448 13.06 8.08 3.67
CA ILE A 448 14.33 7.37 3.81
C ILE A 448 14.16 5.91 3.34
N PRO A 449 15.15 5.32 2.64
CA PRO A 449 15.08 3.92 2.27
C PRO A 449 14.91 3.04 3.50
N TYR A 450 14.12 1.97 3.41
CA TYR A 450 13.82 1.14 4.58
C TYR A 450 15.08 0.61 5.28
N HIS A 451 16.12 0.32 4.52
CA HIS A 451 17.41 -0.18 5.01
C HIS A 451 18.31 0.90 5.64
N GLU A 452 17.89 2.16 5.64
CA GLU A 452 18.56 3.25 6.37
C GLU A 452 17.91 3.48 7.75
N ARG A 453 16.73 2.90 8.00
CA ARG A 453 16.00 3.03 9.26
C ARG A 453 16.77 2.38 10.41
N THR A 454 16.82 3.09 11.54
CA THR A 454 17.45 2.65 12.80
C THR A 454 16.57 3.06 13.99
N PRO A 455 16.59 2.32 15.11
CA PRO A 455 17.23 1.01 15.30
C PRO A 455 16.42 -0.12 14.65
N ARG A 456 17.13 -1.17 14.21
CA ARG A 456 16.54 -2.45 13.84
C ARG A 456 15.85 -3.08 15.07
N PRO A 457 14.59 -3.57 14.95
CA PRO A 457 13.94 -4.25 16.06
C PRO A 457 14.66 -5.57 16.35
N THR A 458 14.82 -5.90 17.63
CA THR A 458 15.40 -7.18 18.07
C THR A 458 14.49 -8.38 17.77
N ASN A 459 13.20 -8.14 17.54
CA ASN A 459 12.22 -9.15 17.16
C ASN A 459 11.38 -8.62 15.97
N PRO A 460 11.22 -9.38 14.87
CA PRO A 460 10.42 -8.96 13.72
C PRO A 460 9.00 -8.47 14.05
N ILE A 461 8.35 -9.02 15.09
CA ILE A 461 7.00 -8.59 15.51
C ILE A 461 6.96 -7.13 15.97
N ASN A 462 8.10 -6.59 16.43
CA ASN A 462 8.23 -5.22 16.90
C ASN A 462 8.58 -4.25 15.76
N ARG A 463 8.60 -4.70 14.50
CA ARG A 463 8.84 -3.81 13.37
C ARG A 463 7.73 -2.77 13.28
N PRO A 464 8.06 -1.46 13.19
CA PRO A 464 7.06 -0.42 13.18
C PRO A 464 6.12 -0.54 11.98
N ALA A 465 4.98 0.14 12.05
CA ALA A 465 4.07 0.27 10.92
C ALA A 465 4.77 0.99 9.75
N TYR A 466 5.42 2.12 10.04
CA TYR A 466 6.17 2.90 9.06
C TYR A 466 7.63 2.49 9.06
N GLN A 467 8.13 2.12 7.88
CA GLN A 467 9.41 1.42 7.74
C GLN A 467 10.39 2.12 6.81
N GLY A 468 10.01 3.25 6.20
CA GLY A 468 10.75 3.89 5.12
C GLY A 468 10.35 3.35 3.75
N ALA A 469 10.77 4.08 2.71
CA ALA A 469 10.49 3.75 1.32
C ALA A 469 10.99 2.33 0.98
N ASN A 470 10.15 1.54 0.33
CA ASN A 470 10.43 0.13 0.06
C ASN A 470 9.79 -0.31 -1.27
N PRO A 471 10.39 -1.30 -1.97
CA PRO A 471 9.98 -1.67 -3.34
C PRO A 471 8.50 -2.05 -3.50
N ILE A 472 7.85 -2.57 -2.45
CA ILE A 472 6.43 -2.93 -2.53
C ILE A 472 5.55 -1.68 -2.37
N SER A 473 5.81 -0.86 -1.35
CA SER A 473 5.07 0.39 -1.11
C SER A 473 5.25 1.38 -2.26
N ASP A 474 6.40 1.35 -2.92
CA ASP A 474 6.75 2.16 -4.09
C ASP A 474 5.76 1.98 -5.25
N ILE A 475 5.29 0.74 -5.51
CA ILE A 475 4.29 0.45 -6.55
C ILE A 475 3.00 1.22 -6.28
N PHE A 476 2.51 1.13 -5.05
CA PHE A 476 1.27 1.78 -4.65
C PHE A 476 1.41 3.31 -4.59
N SER A 477 2.53 3.81 -4.07
CA SER A 477 2.77 5.24 -3.88
C SER A 477 2.87 5.98 -5.22
N LEU A 478 3.65 5.43 -6.17
CA LEU A 478 3.81 6.09 -7.47
C LEU A 478 2.54 6.02 -8.32
N GLU A 479 1.80 4.91 -8.27
CA GLU A 479 0.50 4.81 -8.96
C GLU A 479 -0.54 5.74 -8.36
N ALA A 480 -0.61 5.83 -7.02
CA ALA A 480 -1.49 6.77 -6.34
C ALA A 480 -1.13 8.23 -6.70
N LEU A 481 0.16 8.57 -6.82
CA LEU A 481 0.61 9.89 -7.28
C LEU A 481 0.11 10.18 -8.70
N ARG A 482 0.38 9.29 -9.65
CA ARG A 482 -0.03 9.44 -11.07
C ARG A 482 -1.55 9.58 -11.19
N SER A 483 -2.29 8.72 -10.51
CA SER A 483 -3.74 8.77 -10.47
C SER A 483 -4.24 10.09 -9.86
N THR A 484 -3.65 10.53 -8.74
CA THR A 484 -4.04 11.79 -8.08
C THR A 484 -3.80 13.00 -8.99
N VAL A 485 -2.62 13.12 -9.61
CA VAL A 485 -2.33 14.23 -10.53
C VAL A 485 -3.33 14.27 -11.69
N LYS A 486 -3.69 13.10 -12.24
CA LYS A 486 -4.61 12.98 -13.38
C LYS A 486 -6.06 13.30 -13.01
N TYR A 487 -6.56 12.76 -11.90
CA TYR A 487 -7.99 12.74 -11.60
C TYR A 487 -8.43 13.77 -10.56
N LEU A 488 -7.54 14.26 -9.69
CA LEU A 488 -7.92 15.24 -8.67
C LEU A 488 -8.47 16.55 -9.29
N PRO A 489 -7.81 17.19 -10.28
CA PRO A 489 -8.35 18.40 -10.89
C PRO A 489 -9.70 18.18 -11.58
N ARG A 490 -9.95 16.97 -12.09
CA ARG A 490 -11.22 16.58 -12.70
C ARG A 490 -12.33 16.46 -11.65
N ALA A 491 -12.08 15.69 -10.58
CA ALA A 491 -13.05 15.47 -9.50
C ALA A 491 -13.40 16.77 -8.75
N VAL A 492 -12.47 17.72 -8.64
CA VAL A 492 -12.72 19.03 -8.03
C VAL A 492 -13.60 19.91 -8.92
N ARG A 493 -13.37 19.89 -10.24
CA ARG A 493 -14.05 20.76 -11.20
C ARG A 493 -15.45 20.27 -11.57
N ASP A 494 -15.62 18.96 -11.71
CA ASP A 494 -16.87 18.34 -12.16
C ASP A 494 -17.36 17.29 -11.14
N PRO A 495 -18.42 17.58 -10.37
CA PRO A 495 -18.99 16.64 -9.41
C PRO A 495 -19.69 15.44 -10.07
N GLU A 496 -19.92 15.45 -11.39
CA GLU A 496 -20.52 14.34 -12.13
C GLU A 496 -19.47 13.47 -12.84
N ASP A 497 -18.17 13.81 -12.73
CA ASP A 497 -17.07 12.99 -13.25
C ASP A 497 -16.83 11.77 -12.34
N HIS A 498 -17.74 10.81 -12.43
CA HIS A 498 -17.72 9.59 -11.62
C HIS A 498 -16.47 8.74 -11.86
N GLU A 499 -15.86 8.82 -13.05
CA GLU A 499 -14.58 8.16 -13.33
C GLU A 499 -13.49 8.77 -12.44
N ALA A 500 -13.36 10.11 -12.44
CA ALA A 500 -12.37 10.79 -11.62
C ALA A 500 -12.61 10.54 -10.13
N GLN A 501 -13.85 10.57 -9.67
CA GLN A 501 -14.19 10.27 -8.27
C GLN A 501 -13.82 8.84 -7.87
N SER A 502 -14.14 7.85 -8.72
CA SER A 502 -13.82 6.45 -8.47
C SER A 502 -12.31 6.21 -8.44
N ASN A 503 -11.57 6.82 -9.37
CA ASN A 503 -10.11 6.73 -9.40
C ASN A 503 -9.46 7.47 -8.22
N MET A 504 -10.03 8.58 -7.75
CA MET A 504 -9.53 9.26 -6.54
C MET A 504 -9.72 8.40 -5.28
N LEU A 505 -10.84 7.68 -5.15
CA LEU A 505 -11.03 6.74 -4.05
C LEU A 505 -10.01 5.59 -4.13
N LEU A 506 -9.80 5.03 -5.33
CA LEU A 506 -8.78 4.00 -5.54
C LEU A 506 -7.38 4.53 -5.21
N ALA A 507 -7.03 5.73 -5.67
CA ALA A 507 -5.76 6.38 -5.38
C ALA A 507 -5.55 6.59 -3.88
N ALA A 508 -6.59 7.00 -3.14
CA ALA A 508 -6.53 7.14 -1.68
C ALA A 508 -6.25 5.80 -0.99
N THR A 509 -6.89 4.72 -1.44
CA THR A 509 -6.65 3.37 -0.91
C THR A 509 -5.24 2.86 -1.26
N LEU A 510 -4.77 3.08 -2.50
CA LEU A 510 -3.41 2.72 -2.91
C LEU A 510 -2.37 3.50 -2.09
N ALA A 511 -2.53 4.82 -1.96
CA ALA A 511 -1.69 5.63 -1.10
C ALA A 511 -1.69 5.07 0.33
N GLY A 512 -2.87 4.76 0.89
CA GLY A 512 -3.04 4.11 2.19
C GLY A 512 -2.21 2.83 2.35
N VAL A 513 -2.23 1.94 1.36
CA VAL A 513 -1.41 0.72 1.38
C VAL A 513 0.09 1.04 1.32
N GLY A 514 0.48 2.01 0.48
CA GLY A 514 1.87 2.48 0.35
C GLY A 514 2.39 3.15 1.61
N PHE A 515 1.86 4.33 1.96
CA PHE A 515 2.30 5.10 3.12
C PHE A 515 1.99 4.39 4.44
N GLY A 516 0.97 3.52 4.49
CA GLY A 516 0.69 2.69 5.67
C GLY A 516 1.87 1.81 6.10
N ASN A 517 2.78 1.51 5.16
CA ASN A 517 3.96 0.68 5.37
C ASN A 517 5.28 1.45 5.21
N ALA A 518 5.37 2.41 4.29
CA ALA A 518 6.56 3.26 4.14
C ALA A 518 6.59 4.42 5.15
N GLY A 519 5.43 5.00 5.44
CA GLY A 519 5.24 6.21 6.25
C GLY A 519 5.21 7.49 5.43
N VAL A 520 5.12 8.61 6.16
CA VAL A 520 5.14 9.99 5.67
C VAL A 520 6.15 10.78 6.51
N HIS A 521 6.47 12.02 6.12
CA HIS A 521 7.54 12.77 6.76
C HIS A 521 7.20 14.25 7.04
N LEU A 522 8.02 15.17 6.55
CA LEU A 522 7.99 16.60 6.83
C LEU A 522 6.64 17.29 6.60
N CYS A 523 5.95 17.07 5.46
CA CYS A 523 4.68 17.75 5.19
C CYS A 523 3.65 17.40 6.26
N HIS A 524 3.52 16.10 6.57
CA HIS A 524 2.64 15.66 7.66
C HIS A 524 3.11 16.17 9.03
N GLY A 525 4.41 16.11 9.34
CA GLY A 525 4.96 16.57 10.61
C GLY A 525 4.71 18.07 10.87
N MET A 526 4.90 18.90 9.85
CA MET A 526 4.68 20.35 9.92
C MET A 526 3.18 20.70 9.89
N SER A 527 2.33 19.88 9.25
CA SER A 527 0.89 20.13 9.16
C SER A 527 0.18 20.14 10.51
N TYR A 528 0.69 19.39 11.50
CA TYR A 528 0.04 19.23 12.80
C TYR A 528 0.01 20.55 13.59
N PRO A 529 1.14 21.27 13.78
CA PRO A 529 1.10 22.60 14.37
C PRO A 529 0.44 23.63 13.47
N ILE A 530 0.56 23.54 12.13
CA ILE A 530 -0.16 24.45 11.21
C ILE A 530 -1.68 24.35 11.46
N SER A 531 -2.20 23.14 11.61
CA SER A 531 -3.63 22.92 11.89
C SER A 531 -4.00 23.32 13.33
N SER A 532 -3.21 22.94 14.35
CA SER A 532 -3.56 23.17 15.75
C SER A 532 -3.35 24.61 16.23
N GLN A 533 -2.49 25.37 15.54
CA GLN A 533 -2.20 26.79 15.81
C GLN A 533 -2.87 27.71 14.79
N ASN A 534 -3.96 27.27 14.16
CA ASN A 534 -4.71 28.04 13.17
C ASN A 534 -5.00 29.48 13.67
N PRO A 535 -4.48 30.53 12.98
CA PRO A 535 -4.61 31.92 13.40
C PRO A 535 -6.00 32.53 13.16
N GLY A 536 -6.97 31.72 12.69
CA GLY A 536 -8.35 32.14 12.44
C GLY A 536 -8.83 31.88 11.01
N TYR A 537 -8.07 31.14 10.21
CA TYR A 537 -8.45 30.75 8.86
C TYR A 537 -9.74 29.93 8.86
N LYS A 538 -10.67 30.33 7.98
CA LYS A 538 -11.93 29.64 7.70
C LYS A 538 -11.95 29.25 6.23
N HIS A 539 -11.89 27.95 5.96
CA HIS A 539 -11.99 27.46 4.59
C HIS A 539 -13.39 27.70 4.03
N LYS A 540 -13.50 28.45 2.93
CA LYS A 540 -14.80 28.88 2.36
C LYS A 540 -15.73 27.72 1.99
N GLY A 541 -15.16 26.61 1.52
CA GLY A 541 -15.92 25.40 1.18
C GLY A 541 -16.31 24.48 2.35
N TYR A 542 -15.97 24.83 3.59
CA TYR A 542 -16.33 24.03 4.78
C TYR A 542 -17.35 24.80 5.63
N GLN A 543 -18.55 24.25 5.84
CA GLN A 543 -19.59 24.91 6.62
C GLN A 543 -19.55 24.46 8.09
N VAL A 544 -18.49 24.87 8.79
CA VAL A 544 -18.34 24.62 10.22
C VAL A 544 -18.44 25.92 11.03
N ASP A 545 -18.84 25.82 12.30
CA ASP A 545 -19.10 26.97 13.19
C ASP A 545 -17.81 27.60 13.77
N HIS A 546 -16.63 27.09 13.43
CA HIS A 546 -15.34 27.53 13.94
C HIS A 546 -14.26 27.59 12.83
N PRO A 547 -13.16 28.33 13.03
CA PRO A 547 -12.01 28.32 12.12
C PRO A 547 -11.39 26.94 11.95
N ILE A 548 -11.14 26.54 10.70
CA ILE A 548 -10.51 25.27 10.35
C ILE A 548 -9.57 25.44 9.16
N ILE A 549 -8.38 24.85 9.28
CA ILE A 549 -7.52 24.52 8.14
C ILE A 549 -7.70 23.02 7.88
N PRO A 550 -8.33 22.60 6.76
CA PRO A 550 -8.49 21.20 6.42
C PRO A 550 -7.14 20.48 6.35
N HIS A 551 -7.10 19.21 6.78
CA HIS A 551 -5.82 18.50 6.94
C HIS A 551 -4.98 18.49 5.66
N GLY A 552 -5.52 18.06 4.52
CA GLY A 552 -4.73 18.01 3.29
C GLY A 552 -4.27 19.39 2.80
N VAL A 553 -5.00 20.47 3.14
CA VAL A 553 -4.53 21.84 2.89
C VAL A 553 -3.32 22.17 3.77
N SER A 554 -3.39 21.85 5.08
CA SER A 554 -2.25 22.05 5.99
C SER A 554 -1.03 21.19 5.66
N VAL A 555 -1.22 20.03 5.02
CA VAL A 555 -0.13 19.14 4.60
C VAL A 555 0.49 19.66 3.29
N ALA A 556 -0.34 20.03 2.31
CA ALA A 556 0.14 20.44 1.00
C ALA A 556 0.84 21.81 1.00
N VAL A 557 0.48 22.71 1.93
CA VAL A 557 0.99 24.09 1.91
C VAL A 557 2.52 24.17 2.02
N THR A 558 3.18 23.23 2.70
CA THR A 558 4.64 23.19 2.83
C THR A 558 5.32 22.32 1.78
N ALA A 559 4.56 21.59 0.95
CA ALA A 559 5.10 20.58 0.05
C ALA A 559 6.16 21.13 -0.92
N PRO A 560 5.99 22.29 -1.58
CA PRO A 560 7.04 22.82 -2.48
C PRO A 560 8.40 23.00 -1.80
N ALA A 561 8.44 23.60 -0.60
CA ALA A 561 9.69 23.79 0.15
C ALA A 561 10.29 22.45 0.63
N VAL A 562 9.44 21.55 1.13
CA VAL A 562 9.86 20.22 1.59
C VAL A 562 10.54 19.44 0.47
N PHE A 563 9.93 19.38 -0.73
CA PHE A 563 10.48 18.59 -1.84
C PHE A 563 11.70 19.24 -2.52
N ARG A 564 11.88 20.56 -2.40
CA ARG A 564 13.16 21.22 -2.72
C ARG A 564 14.27 20.73 -1.79
N PHE A 565 14.01 20.76 -0.49
CA PHE A 565 14.95 20.33 0.55
C PHE A 565 15.31 18.84 0.47
N THR A 566 14.34 17.96 0.24
CA THR A 566 14.59 16.52 0.16
C THR A 566 15.21 16.09 -1.17
N GLY A 567 15.25 16.96 -2.20
CA GLY A 567 15.67 16.64 -3.56
C GLY A 567 17.03 15.95 -3.65
N ALA A 568 18.00 16.41 -2.86
CA ALA A 568 19.37 15.88 -2.87
C ALA A 568 19.47 14.44 -2.30
N SER A 569 18.48 13.97 -1.54
CA SER A 569 18.50 12.64 -0.93
C SER A 569 18.36 11.51 -1.95
N ASN A 570 17.48 11.71 -2.93
CA ASN A 570 17.30 10.79 -4.04
C ASN A 570 16.74 11.54 -5.27
N PRO A 571 17.62 12.15 -6.09
CA PRO A 571 17.22 12.90 -7.27
C PRO A 571 16.35 12.10 -8.24
N ASP A 572 16.65 10.82 -8.44
CA ASP A 572 15.94 9.96 -9.41
C ASP A 572 14.48 9.75 -8.99
N ARG A 573 14.23 9.55 -7.69
CA ARG A 573 12.86 9.47 -7.16
C ARG A 573 12.12 10.80 -7.28
N HIS A 574 12.78 11.93 -7.05
CA HIS A 574 12.17 13.25 -7.21
C HIS A 574 11.83 13.56 -8.68
N LEU A 575 12.71 13.20 -9.61
CA LEU A 575 12.44 13.33 -11.05
C LEU A 575 11.30 12.41 -11.51
N ALA A 576 11.25 11.16 -11.03
CA ALA A 576 10.13 10.26 -11.33
C ALA A 576 8.79 10.80 -10.79
N ALA A 577 8.80 11.45 -9.62
CA ALA A 577 7.62 12.15 -9.11
C ALA A 577 7.27 13.38 -9.98
N ALA A 578 8.26 14.16 -10.43
CA ALA A 578 8.04 15.31 -11.32
C ALA A 578 7.45 14.89 -12.68
N GLU A 579 7.90 13.76 -13.23
CA GLU A 579 7.33 13.16 -14.45
C GLU A 579 5.84 12.84 -14.27
N ALA A 580 5.39 12.42 -13.08
CA ALA A 580 3.98 12.20 -12.80
C ALA A 580 3.14 13.49 -12.90
N PHE A 581 3.74 14.67 -12.71
CA PHE A 581 3.13 15.98 -12.96
C PHE A 581 3.15 16.40 -14.44
N GLY A 582 3.67 15.57 -15.33
CA GLY A 582 3.81 15.85 -16.76
C GLY A 582 5.04 16.67 -17.12
N VAL A 583 6.04 16.74 -16.24
CA VAL A 583 7.32 17.41 -16.53
C VAL A 583 8.19 16.50 -17.40
N ASP A 584 8.75 17.03 -18.48
CA ASP A 584 9.79 16.34 -19.26
C ASP A 584 11.13 16.40 -18.51
N ILE A 585 11.57 15.23 -18.03
CA ILE A 585 12.80 15.08 -17.24
C ILE A 585 14.02 14.66 -18.07
N SER A 586 13.88 14.47 -19.39
CA SER A 586 14.92 13.88 -20.26
C SER A 586 16.26 14.63 -20.26
N THR A 587 16.23 15.94 -20.00
CA THR A 587 17.40 16.83 -19.98
C THR A 587 17.65 17.48 -18.61
N VAL A 588 16.87 17.10 -17.58
CA VAL A 588 16.97 17.68 -16.25
C VAL A 588 18.16 17.08 -15.52
N LYS A 589 19.00 17.96 -14.96
CA LYS A 589 20.14 17.55 -14.13
C LYS A 589 19.67 17.06 -12.77
N ARG A 590 20.35 16.06 -12.22
CA ARG A 590 20.04 15.47 -10.89
C ARG A 590 20.03 16.53 -9.79
N GLU A 591 20.93 17.50 -9.86
CA GLU A 591 21.06 18.57 -8.86
C GLU A 591 19.84 19.52 -8.85
N SER A 592 19.05 19.54 -9.94
CA SER A 592 17.84 20.36 -10.07
C SER A 592 16.56 19.60 -9.71
N ALA A 593 16.65 18.32 -9.31
CA ALA A 593 15.48 17.48 -9.07
C ALA A 593 14.51 18.04 -8.03
N GLY A 594 15.04 18.59 -6.93
CA GLY A 594 14.24 19.21 -5.87
C GLY A 594 13.50 20.46 -6.35
N GLU A 595 14.18 21.35 -7.06
CA GLU A 595 13.57 22.56 -7.64
C GLU A 595 12.48 22.24 -8.66
N VAL A 596 12.74 21.27 -9.54
CA VAL A 596 11.80 20.85 -10.59
C VAL A 596 10.54 20.24 -9.98
N LEU A 597 10.67 19.37 -8.98
CA LEU A 597 9.51 18.80 -8.29
C LEU A 597 8.76 19.86 -7.46
N GLY A 598 9.48 20.70 -6.71
CA GLY A 598 8.88 21.76 -5.90
C GLY A 598 8.06 22.74 -6.75
N GLU A 599 8.58 23.15 -7.91
CA GLU A 599 7.88 23.99 -8.88
C GLU A 599 6.66 23.27 -9.48
N ALA A 600 6.79 22.00 -9.87
CA ALA A 600 5.68 21.22 -10.40
C ALA A 600 4.51 21.11 -9.40
N ILE A 601 4.83 20.93 -8.11
CA ILE A 601 3.83 20.91 -7.03
C ILE A 601 3.19 22.29 -6.87
N ALA A 602 3.99 23.37 -6.78
CA ALA A 602 3.46 24.73 -6.65
C ALA A 602 2.50 25.08 -7.80
N GLN A 603 2.86 24.75 -9.04
CA GLN A 603 2.00 24.93 -10.21
C GLN A 603 0.74 24.06 -10.15
N PHE A 604 0.83 22.82 -9.66
CA PHE A 604 -0.31 21.95 -9.49
C PHE A 604 -1.30 22.55 -8.47
N LEU A 605 -0.82 23.01 -7.31
CA LEU A 605 -1.64 23.66 -6.28
C LEU A 605 -2.34 24.91 -6.83
N ALA A 606 -1.60 25.77 -7.56
CA ALA A 606 -2.15 26.97 -8.17
C ALA A 606 -3.23 26.67 -9.23
N LYS A 607 -3.09 25.57 -9.99
CA LYS A 607 -4.08 25.14 -10.99
C LYS A 607 -5.30 24.45 -10.39
N LEU A 608 -5.18 23.90 -9.18
CA LEU A 608 -6.26 23.14 -8.54
C LEU A 608 -7.43 24.03 -8.09
N GLY A 609 -7.20 25.33 -7.87
CA GLY A 609 -8.26 26.31 -7.59
C GLY A 609 -7.92 27.23 -6.42
N ASP A 610 -8.80 27.30 -5.43
CA ASP A 610 -8.73 28.20 -4.26
C ASP A 610 -7.75 27.75 -3.16
N GLN A 611 -6.68 27.04 -3.56
CA GLN A 611 -5.72 26.50 -2.62
C GLN A 611 -4.75 27.59 -2.12
N PRO A 612 -4.49 27.68 -0.80
CA PRO A 612 -3.52 28.62 -0.23
C PRO A 612 -2.13 28.46 -0.83
N ARG A 613 -1.51 29.57 -1.23
CA ARG A 613 -0.15 29.63 -1.81
C ARG A 613 0.89 29.98 -0.76
N GLY A 614 0.96 29.12 0.26
CA GLY A 614 1.85 29.31 1.40
C GLY A 614 1.12 29.70 2.68
N LEU A 615 1.89 29.76 3.77
CA LEU A 615 1.38 29.96 5.12
C LEU A 615 0.76 31.35 5.33
N LYS A 616 1.16 32.38 4.56
CA LYS A 616 0.56 33.72 4.63
C LYS A 616 -0.92 33.72 4.27
N ASP A 617 -1.32 32.94 3.27
CA ASP A 617 -2.73 32.80 2.85
C ASP A 617 -3.59 32.12 3.93
N LEU A 618 -2.96 31.32 4.78
CA LEU A 618 -3.56 30.74 5.99
C LEU A 618 -3.56 31.72 7.18
N GLY A 619 -3.00 32.92 7.03
CA GLY A 619 -2.96 33.97 8.05
C GLY A 619 -1.74 33.94 8.97
N PHE A 620 -0.76 33.06 8.74
CA PHE A 620 0.47 33.01 9.54
C PHE A 620 1.44 34.13 9.17
N LYS A 621 2.26 34.53 10.15
CA LYS A 621 3.30 35.55 10.02
C LYS A 621 4.66 34.96 10.37
N SER A 622 5.74 35.66 10.02
CA SER A 622 7.11 35.27 10.40
C SER A 622 7.32 35.16 11.92
N SER A 623 6.50 35.86 12.73
CA SER A 623 6.48 35.76 14.19
C SER A 623 5.96 34.41 14.70
N ASP A 624 5.16 33.71 13.90
CA ASP A 624 4.49 32.47 14.32
C ASP A 624 5.36 31.24 14.04
N LEU A 625 6.40 31.38 13.21
CA LEU A 625 7.25 30.26 12.78
C LEU A 625 7.92 29.55 13.94
N GLU A 626 8.30 30.26 15.01
CA GLU A 626 8.93 29.61 16.16
C GLU A 626 7.94 28.68 16.87
N GLY A 627 6.68 29.11 17.01
CA GLY A 627 5.61 28.26 17.56
C GLY A 627 5.34 27.03 16.69
N LEU A 628 5.42 27.18 15.36
CA LEU A 628 5.28 26.06 14.43
C LEU A 628 6.44 25.06 14.53
N VAL A 629 7.69 25.54 14.68
CA VAL A 629 8.86 24.68 14.93
C VAL A 629 8.68 23.89 16.23
N GLU A 630 8.31 24.56 17.33
CA GLU A 630 8.09 23.91 18.63
C GLU A 630 7.01 22.82 18.58
N GLY A 631 5.98 23.01 17.75
CA GLY A 631 4.94 22.00 17.57
C GLY A 631 5.31 20.88 16.57
N THR A 632 6.31 21.11 15.72
CA THR A 632 6.80 20.16 14.71
C THR A 632 7.74 19.13 15.35
N ILE A 633 8.71 19.57 16.15
CA ILE A 633 9.75 18.69 16.74
C ILE A 633 9.19 17.46 17.49
N PRO A 634 8.10 17.56 18.28
CA PRO A 634 7.52 16.40 18.95
C PRO A 634 6.97 15.32 18.00
N GLN A 635 6.80 15.60 16.71
CA GLN A 635 6.26 14.68 15.70
C GLN A 635 7.29 13.66 15.19
N GLN A 636 8.13 13.14 16.10
CA GLN A 636 9.26 12.26 15.78
C GLN A 636 8.86 11.06 14.91
N ARG A 637 7.67 10.48 15.14
CA ARG A 637 7.16 9.32 14.38
C ARG A 637 7.22 9.51 12.86
N VAL A 638 6.96 10.73 12.37
CA VAL A 638 6.99 11.05 10.94
C VAL A 638 8.30 11.74 10.56
N LEU A 639 8.86 12.60 11.42
CA LEU A 639 10.11 13.31 11.12
C LEU A 639 11.32 12.37 10.99
N MET A 640 11.34 11.25 11.71
CA MET A 640 12.42 10.25 11.58
C MET A 640 12.44 9.53 10.22
N LEU A 641 11.44 9.74 9.37
CA LEU A 641 11.37 9.21 8.01
C LEU A 641 11.73 10.26 6.95
N ALA A 642 11.94 11.51 7.38
CA ALA A 642 12.38 12.58 6.51
C ALA A 642 13.84 12.34 6.08
N PRO A 643 14.13 12.33 4.78
CA PRO A 643 15.51 12.46 4.33
C PRO A 643 16.11 13.79 4.77
N ASN A 644 17.44 13.84 4.85
CA ASN A 644 18.22 15.05 5.15
C ASN A 644 18.03 15.67 6.55
N LEU A 645 17.20 15.09 7.42
CA LEU A 645 17.17 15.43 8.85
C LEU A 645 17.95 14.41 9.68
N SER A 646 18.66 14.88 10.70
CA SER A 646 19.24 13.98 11.71
C SER A 646 18.19 13.50 12.72
N GLY A 647 18.53 12.45 13.47
CA GLY A 647 17.69 11.97 14.58
C GLY A 647 17.65 12.91 15.78
N GLU A 648 18.55 13.91 15.84
CA GLU A 648 18.61 14.91 16.91
C GLU A 648 17.81 16.15 16.49
N LEU A 649 16.49 16.04 16.45
CA LEU A 649 15.61 17.08 15.88
C LEU A 649 15.73 18.47 16.52
N GLU A 650 16.16 18.57 17.78
CA GLU A 650 16.45 19.88 18.42
C GLU A 650 17.68 20.58 17.82
N ALA A 651 18.63 19.82 17.25
CA ALA A 651 19.73 20.40 16.49
C ALA A 651 19.27 20.91 15.11
N GLU A 652 18.16 20.39 14.59
CA GLU A 652 17.59 20.72 13.27
C GLU A 652 16.60 21.89 13.29
N ARG A 653 16.43 22.57 14.44
CA ARG A 653 15.50 23.71 14.57
C ARG A 653 15.67 24.78 13.51
N GLY A 654 16.93 25.11 13.20
CA GLY A 654 17.25 26.11 12.17
C GLY A 654 16.73 25.71 10.79
N GLU A 655 16.87 24.43 10.43
CA GLU A 655 16.41 23.92 9.13
C GLU A 655 14.88 23.84 9.08
N LEU A 656 14.23 23.36 10.15
CA LEU A 656 12.76 23.36 10.25
C LEU A 656 12.19 24.78 10.15
N ARG A 657 12.84 25.76 10.80
CA ARG A 657 12.45 27.18 10.71
C ARG A 657 12.58 27.69 9.28
N LYS A 658 13.70 27.39 8.62
CA LYS A 658 13.97 27.79 7.24
C LYS A 658 12.94 27.20 6.27
N LEU A 659 12.59 25.93 6.42
CA LEU A 659 11.53 25.28 5.62
C LEU A 659 10.16 25.97 5.78
N LEU A 660 9.80 26.35 7.00
CA LEU A 660 8.57 27.10 7.27
C LEU A 660 8.63 28.52 6.69
N GLU A 661 9.79 29.16 6.73
CA GLU A 661 10.03 30.48 6.13
C GLU A 661 9.89 30.44 4.60
N GLU A 662 10.48 29.44 3.95
CA GLU A 662 10.33 29.16 2.51
C GLU A 662 8.90 28.76 2.13
N SER A 663 8.11 28.29 3.10
CA SER A 663 6.70 27.95 2.92
C SER A 663 5.76 29.15 3.15
N LEU A 664 6.26 30.35 3.48
CA LEU A 664 5.41 31.52 3.70
C LEU A 664 4.68 31.94 2.42
N ASP A 665 5.31 31.80 1.25
CA ASP A 665 4.83 32.35 -0.03
C ASP A 665 5.52 31.64 -1.22
N TYR A 666 4.76 31.24 -2.26
CA TYR A 666 5.29 30.69 -3.53
C TYR A 666 4.34 30.83 -4.72
#